data_AF-A0AA47FAU5-F1
#
_entry.id   AF-A0AA47FAU5-F1
#
_cell.length_a   1.000
_cell.length_b   1.000
_cell.length_c   1.000
_cell.angle_alpha   90.00
_cell.angle_beta   90.00
_cell.angle_gamma   90.00
#
_symmetry.space_group_name_H-M   'P 1'
#
loop_
_entity.id
_entity.type
_entity.pdbx_description
1 polymer ?
#
loop_
_entity_poly.entity_id
_entity_poly.type
_entity_poly.pdbx_seq_one_letter_code
_entity_poly.pdbx_strand_id
1 'polypeptide(L)'
;MKEKVKNAFLEVNWLKILHFILLFIFLFYINFSLVNFSLLREQISNLPNQFVTLNIFNVIAYIISILGVAIYLSNYIKKCFFVELISGYVIYSLVSYFLVVTRNLNNDGFIWWHFFKNDFLQYSFLPTIILIVGLATLIFHISNRLQLKEKIDGFLVEFDYYPAISIGLIASLALNDNLFLDMMSEKVADFIEKGNYIDYLLNVAGSVAITLILSCLLVYFVLNSYTPLKENRPNYAIVVVLSFFLALVFNYLFQYGIKSDGAVLDRYIFPSATLFQIVVIALFNLLLYMIVNHILRTTTFIIILDIIITVANSIKFSMRNEPLLFSDLSWIKEIRLVISYIDVTLVFYSLIGLAIIVVIFYIFRNQLLRGVITKKWNVRLATIVGILALFSYVFAVFFQQEDGDIAENIPVLSKLNNYENIEWMGQGTVARERSLTFVWLKQLTSKTMEKPEGYSQEAIKNIVEKYTEEAQTINATRSNDISDQTVIYVLCESFSDPTRISNVNLTTDPIPVIRSVKESMTSGLMKSDGYGGGTANMEFETLTGLPMYNLSASVSTLYTDVVPQMTYFPSISDFYSSEDKYVIHLGDATTYSRKEVYRELGFDTFVAASNGTEDATHLEYYGVYPSDASTYQTVLDNIDPNKNQFFSVITYQNHAPWNLDEKSEVGGSGEEFSPGENYYMDNYAKLLYQTDQATQEWLQELSQIDQKITVVFYGDHLPGFYPQDSFADNLAGQYQTDYFIWSNYPTEVLSYPLVNSSDFPAELLAATNSKVSPYYALLTEVLNNASVDKEELTDEQEEIANDLKLVEYDIISGKGYLKPYEDFFKVSN
;
A
#
# COMPACT_ATOMS: atom_id res chain seq x y z
N MET A 1 51.12 -9.83 3.96
CA MET A 1 49.75 -10.16 3.47
C MET A 1 49.73 -11.48 2.70
N LYS A 2 50.55 -11.67 1.66
CA LYS A 2 50.71 -12.97 0.95
C LYS A 2 51.01 -14.17 1.86
N GLU A 3 51.90 -14.03 2.83
CA GLU A 3 52.24 -15.10 3.79
C GLU A 3 51.10 -15.42 4.76
N LYS A 4 50.33 -14.41 5.21
CA LYS A 4 49.15 -14.61 6.05
C LYS A 4 48.02 -15.30 5.30
N VAL A 5 47.81 -14.95 4.03
CA VAL A 5 46.82 -15.61 3.15
C VAL A 5 47.25 -17.05 2.85
N LYS A 6 48.54 -17.29 2.58
CA LYS A 6 49.09 -18.62 2.36
C LYS A 6 48.97 -19.51 3.60
N ASN A 7 49.28 -18.98 4.79
CA ASN A 7 49.13 -19.72 6.04
C ASN A 7 47.66 -20.00 6.37
N ALA A 8 46.76 -19.04 6.13
CA ALA A 8 45.32 -19.26 6.28
C ALA A 8 44.80 -20.35 5.31
N PHE A 9 45.30 -20.40 4.07
CA PHE A 9 44.93 -21.44 3.09
C PHE A 9 45.43 -22.85 3.46
N LEU A 10 46.57 -22.93 4.15
CA LEU A 10 47.16 -24.19 4.62
C LEU A 10 46.46 -24.73 5.89
N GLU A 11 45.80 -23.86 6.66
CA GLU A 11 45.00 -24.25 7.84
C GLU A 11 43.58 -24.75 7.47
N VAL A 12 43.16 -24.62 6.21
CA VAL A 12 41.84 -25.08 5.75
C VAL A 12 41.84 -26.60 5.58
N ASN A 13 40.90 -27.27 6.25
CA ASN A 13 40.63 -28.69 6.03
C ASN A 13 39.84 -28.87 4.71
N TRP A 14 40.58 -28.96 3.59
CA TRP A 14 40.03 -29.13 2.25
C TRP A 14 39.19 -30.40 2.08
N LEU A 15 39.55 -31.48 2.79
CA LEU A 15 38.79 -32.74 2.75
C LEU A 15 37.38 -32.55 3.33
N LYS A 16 37.28 -31.86 4.47
CA LYS A 16 36.00 -31.50 5.07
C LYS A 16 35.15 -30.62 4.16
N ILE A 17 35.74 -29.62 3.50
CA ILE A 17 35.03 -28.78 2.51
C ILE A 17 34.53 -29.62 1.33
N LEU A 18 35.36 -30.52 0.81
CA LEU A 18 34.98 -31.39 -0.30
C LEU A 18 33.77 -32.26 0.06
N HIS A 19 33.70 -32.79 1.29
CA HIS A 19 32.52 -33.53 1.75
C HIS A 19 31.24 -32.68 1.76
N PHE A 20 31.31 -31.42 2.21
CA PHE A 20 30.16 -30.52 2.15
C PHE A 20 29.72 -30.21 0.71
N ILE A 21 30.68 -30.00 -0.19
CA ILE A 21 30.40 -29.76 -1.62
C ILE A 21 29.74 -31.00 -2.23
N LEU A 22 30.27 -32.20 -1.98
CA LEU A 22 29.70 -33.46 -2.47
C LEU A 22 28.29 -33.69 -1.93
N LEU A 23 28.08 -33.48 -0.63
CA LEU A 23 26.77 -33.60 -0.01
C LEU A 23 25.76 -32.61 -0.63
N PHE A 24 26.17 -31.35 -0.84
CA PHE A 24 25.35 -30.35 -1.51
C PHE A 24 25.01 -30.77 -2.94
N ILE A 25 25.98 -31.28 -3.71
CA ILE A 25 25.75 -31.77 -5.08
C ILE A 25 24.71 -32.89 -5.09
N PHE A 26 24.82 -33.85 -4.17
CA PHE A 26 23.83 -34.93 -4.07
C PHE A 26 22.44 -34.40 -3.72
N LEU A 27 22.34 -33.51 -2.73
CA LEU A 27 21.05 -32.88 -2.37
C LEU A 27 20.48 -32.06 -3.53
N PHE A 28 21.32 -31.32 -4.25
CA PHE A 28 20.93 -30.56 -5.42
C PHE A 28 20.29 -31.47 -6.47
N TYR A 29 20.97 -32.55 -6.87
CA TYR A 29 20.45 -33.45 -7.89
C TYR A 29 19.23 -34.26 -7.43
N ILE A 30 19.09 -34.57 -6.14
CA ILE A 30 17.85 -35.14 -5.60
C ILE A 30 16.67 -34.18 -5.87
N ASN A 31 16.80 -32.93 -5.44
CA ASN A 31 15.73 -31.94 -5.58
C ASN A 31 15.49 -31.56 -7.04
N PHE A 32 16.55 -31.33 -7.81
CA PHE A 32 16.48 -31.01 -9.23
C PHE A 32 15.74 -32.09 -10.00
N SER A 33 16.06 -33.37 -9.78
CA SER A 33 15.35 -34.47 -10.44
C SER A 33 13.87 -34.54 -10.04
N LEU A 34 13.55 -34.44 -8.76
CA LEU A 34 12.17 -34.51 -8.27
C LEU A 34 11.31 -33.36 -8.80
N VAL A 35 11.82 -32.12 -8.76
CA VAL A 35 11.16 -30.94 -9.31
C VAL A 35 10.88 -31.13 -10.80
N ASN A 36 11.88 -31.56 -11.58
CA ASN A 36 11.68 -31.84 -13.01
C ASN A 36 10.64 -32.95 -13.25
N PHE A 37 10.64 -34.01 -12.45
CA PHE A 37 9.62 -35.07 -12.57
C PHE A 37 8.21 -34.57 -12.32
N SER A 38 8.04 -33.60 -11.41
CA SER A 38 6.74 -32.96 -11.17
C SER A 38 6.36 -32.04 -12.33
N LEU A 39 7.26 -31.14 -12.75
CA LEU A 39 7.00 -30.14 -13.80
C LEU A 39 6.71 -30.77 -15.17
N LEU A 40 7.37 -31.88 -15.50
CA LEU A 40 7.25 -32.51 -16.82
C LEU A 40 6.22 -33.66 -16.86
N ARG A 41 5.52 -33.93 -15.75
CA ARG A 41 4.64 -35.11 -15.61
C ARG A 41 3.50 -35.14 -16.62
N GLU A 42 2.88 -34.00 -16.90
CA GLU A 42 1.65 -33.94 -17.71
C GLU A 42 1.90 -33.91 -19.22
N GLN A 43 3.16 -33.75 -19.66
CA GLN A 43 3.51 -33.55 -21.07
C GLN A 43 4.34 -34.68 -21.69
N ILE A 44 4.54 -35.80 -20.98
CA ILE A 44 5.47 -36.88 -21.33
C ILE A 44 5.29 -37.40 -22.78
N SER A 45 4.09 -37.37 -23.34
CA SER A 45 3.80 -37.84 -24.71
C SER A 45 4.21 -36.88 -25.82
N ASN A 46 4.40 -35.59 -25.55
CA ASN A 46 4.67 -34.53 -26.55
C ASN A 46 5.96 -33.73 -26.30
N LEU A 47 6.82 -34.17 -25.36
CA LEU A 47 8.05 -33.44 -25.03
C LEU A 47 9.11 -33.53 -26.14
N PRO A 48 9.78 -32.41 -26.50
CA PRO A 48 10.92 -32.43 -27.41
C PRO A 48 12.05 -33.37 -26.92
N ASN A 49 12.83 -33.93 -27.85
CA ASN A 49 13.90 -34.92 -27.56
C ASN A 49 14.90 -34.49 -26.46
N GLN A 50 15.13 -33.18 -26.31
CA GLN A 50 16.02 -32.62 -25.29
C GLN A 50 15.46 -32.82 -23.86
N PHE A 51 14.15 -32.67 -23.68
CA PHE A 51 13.47 -32.91 -22.40
C PHE A 51 13.39 -34.41 -22.06
N VAL A 52 13.27 -35.28 -23.07
CA VAL A 52 13.38 -36.74 -22.88
C VAL A 52 14.77 -37.12 -22.37
N THR A 53 15.82 -36.54 -22.95
CA THR A 53 17.21 -36.74 -22.51
C THR A 53 17.41 -36.26 -21.06
N LEU A 54 16.83 -35.10 -20.72
CA LEU A 54 16.85 -34.58 -19.35
C LEU A 54 16.17 -35.53 -18.36
N ASN A 55 15.03 -36.14 -18.72
CA ASN A 55 14.37 -37.12 -17.87
C ASN A 55 15.24 -38.35 -17.59
N ILE A 56 15.94 -38.89 -18.61
CA ILE A 56 16.87 -40.01 -18.42
C ILE A 56 18.01 -39.59 -17.48
N PHE A 57 18.59 -38.41 -17.71
CA PHE A 57 19.63 -37.86 -16.85
C PHE A 57 19.14 -37.72 -15.40
N ASN A 58 17.94 -37.18 -15.19
CA ASN A 58 17.36 -36.97 -13.87
C ASN A 58 17.18 -38.29 -13.10
N VAL A 59 16.78 -39.38 -13.77
CA VAL A 59 16.68 -40.70 -13.12
C VAL A 59 18.05 -41.19 -12.65
N ILE A 60 19.06 -41.12 -13.51
CA ILE A 60 20.42 -41.56 -13.18
C ILE A 60 21.01 -40.70 -12.05
N ALA A 61 20.89 -39.38 -12.17
CA ALA A 61 21.38 -38.42 -11.18
C ALA A 61 20.70 -38.61 -9.82
N TYR A 62 19.38 -38.86 -9.80
CA TYR A 62 18.61 -39.15 -8.59
C TYR A 62 19.10 -40.41 -7.89
N ILE A 63 19.26 -41.53 -8.61
CA ILE A 63 19.74 -42.80 -8.05
C ILE A 63 21.13 -42.66 -7.44
N ILE A 64 22.07 -42.06 -8.19
CA ILE A 64 23.44 -41.83 -7.72
C ILE A 64 23.45 -40.96 -6.48
N SER A 65 22.65 -39.89 -6.47
CA SER A 65 22.64 -38.92 -5.38
C SER A 65 22.02 -39.47 -4.10
N ILE A 66 20.95 -40.26 -4.21
CA ILE A 66 20.38 -40.99 -3.06
C ILE A 66 21.41 -41.94 -2.46
N LEU A 67 22.10 -42.71 -3.31
CA LEU A 67 23.15 -43.61 -2.84
C LEU A 67 24.27 -42.83 -2.15
N GLY A 68 24.67 -41.69 -2.70
CA GLY A 68 25.64 -40.78 -2.12
C GLY A 68 25.24 -40.30 -0.72
N VAL A 69 24.04 -39.73 -0.56
CA VAL A 69 23.53 -39.29 0.76
C VAL A 69 23.40 -40.48 1.72
N ALA A 70 22.96 -41.65 1.24
CA ALA A 70 22.85 -42.85 2.06
C ALA A 70 24.21 -43.35 2.59
N ILE A 71 25.29 -43.23 1.82
CA ILE A 71 26.66 -43.52 2.28
C ILE A 71 27.04 -42.57 3.42
N TYR A 72 26.83 -41.26 3.26
CA TYR A 72 27.09 -40.28 4.32
C TYR A 72 26.27 -40.55 5.58
N LEU A 73 25.00 -40.95 5.42
CA LEU A 73 24.11 -41.24 6.53
C LEU A 73 24.40 -42.59 7.23
N SER A 74 25.00 -43.55 6.53
CA SER A 74 25.22 -44.92 7.04
C SER A 74 26.05 -44.98 8.33
N ASN A 75 26.94 -44.00 8.55
CA ASN A 75 27.74 -43.87 9.77
C ASN A 75 27.04 -43.11 10.92
N TYR A 76 25.84 -42.56 10.67
CA TYR A 76 25.16 -41.65 11.59
C TYR A 76 23.67 -41.97 11.82
N ILE A 77 23.29 -43.25 11.77
CA ILE A 77 21.91 -43.66 12.13
C ILE A 77 21.78 -43.68 13.67
N LYS A 78 21.59 -42.50 14.28
CA LYS A 78 21.42 -42.31 15.73
C LYS A 78 20.06 -41.70 16.05
N LYS A 79 19.62 -41.84 17.31
CA LYS A 79 18.36 -41.25 17.81
C LYS A 79 18.25 -39.74 17.53
N CYS A 80 19.35 -38.98 17.66
CA CYS A 80 19.36 -37.54 17.43
C CYS A 80 18.96 -37.16 15.98
N PHE A 81 19.44 -37.91 14.98
CA PHE A 81 19.07 -37.68 13.57
C PHE A 81 17.56 -37.76 13.36
N PHE A 82 16.92 -38.80 13.90
CA PHE A 82 15.47 -38.97 13.77
C PHE A 82 14.69 -37.87 14.50
N VAL A 83 15.18 -37.42 15.68
CA VAL A 83 14.56 -36.31 16.40
C VAL A 83 14.65 -35.01 15.61
N GLU A 84 15.82 -34.68 15.05
CA GLU A 84 16.02 -33.50 14.20
C GLU A 84 15.12 -33.54 12.96
N LEU A 85 15.05 -34.70 12.29
CA LEU A 85 14.24 -34.86 11.07
C LEU A 85 12.74 -34.76 11.34
N ILE A 86 12.23 -35.45 12.37
CA ILE A 86 10.80 -35.42 12.73
C ILE A 86 10.41 -34.02 13.22
N SER A 87 11.20 -33.42 14.11
CA SER A 87 10.91 -32.06 14.58
C SER A 87 11.00 -31.02 13.46
N GLY A 88 11.99 -31.16 12.57
CA GLY A 88 12.13 -30.33 11.38
C GLY A 88 10.92 -30.44 10.44
N TYR A 89 10.43 -31.65 10.19
CA TYR A 89 9.22 -31.88 9.40
C TYR A 89 7.98 -31.23 10.04
N VAL A 90 7.78 -31.41 11.36
CA VAL A 90 6.65 -30.80 12.07
C VAL A 90 6.70 -29.27 12.03
N ILE A 91 7.86 -28.68 12.32
CA ILE A 91 8.05 -27.22 12.26
C ILE A 91 7.80 -26.72 10.83
N TYR A 92 8.33 -27.42 9.84
CA TYR A 92 8.14 -27.10 8.43
C TYR A 92 6.66 -27.12 8.04
N SER A 93 5.92 -28.18 8.37
CA SER A 93 4.48 -28.29 8.09
C SER A 93 3.68 -27.16 8.74
N LEU A 94 4.00 -26.79 9.99
CA LEU A 94 3.34 -25.67 10.67
C LEU A 94 3.60 -24.34 9.96
N VAL A 95 4.86 -24.05 9.60
CA VAL A 95 5.24 -22.80 8.93
C VAL A 95 4.67 -22.73 7.52
N SER A 96 4.81 -23.80 6.73
CA SER A 96 4.27 -23.89 5.37
C SER A 96 2.75 -23.70 5.39
N TYR A 97 2.04 -24.37 6.30
CA TYR A 97 0.59 -24.20 6.41
C TYR A 97 0.19 -22.79 6.85
N PHE A 98 0.92 -22.18 7.78
CA PHE A 98 0.64 -20.81 8.19
C PHE A 98 0.81 -19.82 7.02
N LEU A 99 1.75 -20.06 6.11
CA LEU A 99 1.87 -19.31 4.86
C LEU A 99 0.66 -19.55 3.94
N VAL A 100 0.19 -20.79 3.80
CA VAL A 100 -1.03 -21.10 3.03
C VAL A 100 -2.23 -20.34 3.59
N VAL A 101 -2.42 -20.34 4.90
CA VAL A 101 -3.49 -19.60 5.58
C VAL A 101 -3.36 -18.10 5.30
N THR A 102 -2.16 -17.54 5.43
CA THR A 102 -1.94 -16.10 5.20
C THR A 102 -2.23 -15.69 3.75
N ARG A 103 -1.87 -16.53 2.77
CA ARG A 103 -2.09 -16.28 1.34
C ARG A 103 -3.56 -16.45 0.90
N ASN A 104 -4.41 -16.99 1.77
CA ASN A 104 -5.83 -17.20 1.52
C ASN A 104 -6.71 -16.35 2.46
N LEU A 105 -6.16 -15.27 3.03
CA LEU A 105 -6.94 -14.37 3.90
C LEU A 105 -8.12 -13.71 3.18
N ASN A 106 -7.98 -13.45 1.87
CA ASN A 106 -8.99 -12.83 1.02
C ASN A 106 -9.89 -13.86 0.29
N ASN A 107 -9.80 -15.15 0.67
CA ASN A 107 -10.53 -16.25 0.03
C ASN A 107 -11.62 -16.77 0.97
N ASP A 108 -12.87 -16.37 0.74
CA ASP A 108 -14.01 -16.73 1.59
C ASP A 108 -14.29 -18.24 1.60
N GLY A 109 -13.92 -18.92 0.50
CA GLY A 109 -14.01 -20.37 0.36
C GLY A 109 -12.94 -21.14 1.15
N PHE A 110 -11.92 -20.46 1.68
CA PHE A 110 -10.82 -21.07 2.39
C PHE A 110 -11.12 -21.22 3.88
N ILE A 111 -11.32 -22.47 4.30
CA ILE A 111 -11.56 -22.82 5.70
C ILE A 111 -10.27 -23.34 6.33
N TRP A 112 -9.66 -22.56 7.22
CA TRP A 112 -8.31 -22.83 7.75
C TRP A 112 -8.20 -24.08 8.64
N TRP A 113 -9.30 -24.62 9.17
CA TRP A 113 -9.28 -25.87 9.94
C TRP A 113 -9.48 -27.13 9.09
N HIS A 114 -9.66 -27.00 7.77
CA HIS A 114 -9.74 -28.14 6.84
C HIS A 114 -8.35 -28.67 6.44
N PHE A 115 -7.56 -29.12 7.43
CA PHE A 115 -6.16 -29.52 7.26
C PHE A 115 -5.89 -30.51 6.12
N PHE A 116 -6.77 -31.49 5.91
CA PHE A 116 -6.60 -32.48 4.84
C PHE A 116 -6.92 -31.93 3.45
N LYS A 117 -7.93 -31.06 3.34
CA LYS A 117 -8.30 -30.43 2.05
C LYS A 117 -7.24 -29.42 1.62
N ASN A 118 -6.57 -28.80 2.58
CA ASN A 118 -5.61 -27.72 2.38
C ASN A 118 -4.15 -28.22 2.44
N ASP A 119 -3.90 -29.53 2.27
CA ASP A 119 -2.57 -30.13 2.22
C ASP A 119 -1.62 -29.77 3.38
N PHE A 120 -2.13 -29.80 4.63
CA PHE A 120 -1.33 -29.51 5.83
C PHE A 120 -0.04 -30.35 5.92
N LEU A 121 -0.13 -31.64 5.57
CA LEU A 121 1.02 -32.55 5.56
C LEU A 121 1.55 -32.69 4.13
N GLN A 122 2.84 -32.38 3.96
CA GLN A 122 3.52 -32.41 2.66
C GLN A 122 4.19 -33.77 2.46
N TYR A 123 3.61 -34.62 1.61
CA TYR A 123 4.05 -36.00 1.45
C TYR A 123 5.12 -36.21 0.38
N SER A 124 5.28 -35.29 -0.56
CA SER A 124 6.04 -35.48 -1.81
C SER A 124 7.50 -35.93 -1.61
N PHE A 125 8.19 -35.44 -0.57
CA PHE A 125 9.59 -35.78 -0.30
C PHE A 125 9.78 -36.94 0.70
N LEU A 126 8.72 -37.33 1.42
CA LEU A 126 8.81 -38.40 2.44
C LEU A 126 9.26 -39.76 1.87
N PRO A 127 8.81 -40.21 0.68
CA PRO A 127 9.29 -41.45 0.08
C PRO A 127 10.81 -41.45 -0.16
N THR A 128 11.36 -40.31 -0.58
CA THR A 128 12.81 -40.14 -0.82
C THR A 128 13.59 -40.25 0.50
N ILE A 129 13.09 -39.62 1.57
CA ILE A 129 13.67 -39.74 2.91
C ILE A 129 13.67 -41.20 3.37
N ILE A 130 12.55 -41.91 3.24
CA ILE A 130 12.41 -43.31 3.64
C ILE A 130 13.41 -44.18 2.86
N LEU A 131 13.54 -43.93 1.55
CA LEU A 131 14.48 -44.64 0.69
C LEU A 131 15.94 -44.41 1.10
N ILE A 132 16.34 -43.15 1.38
CA ILE A 132 17.69 -42.81 1.85
C ILE A 132 18.00 -43.50 3.18
N VAL A 133 17.07 -43.46 4.15
CA VAL A 133 17.24 -44.10 5.46
C VAL A 133 17.33 -45.62 5.34
N GLY A 134 16.48 -46.23 4.51
CA GLY A 134 16.49 -47.66 4.23
C GLY A 134 17.80 -48.13 3.60
N LEU A 135 18.28 -47.40 2.58
CA LEU A 135 19.57 -47.68 1.93
C LEU A 135 20.74 -47.45 2.88
N ALA A 136 20.74 -46.39 3.69
CA ALA A 136 21.79 -46.14 4.67
C ALA A 136 21.88 -47.29 5.70
N THR A 137 20.73 -47.80 6.16
CA THR A 137 20.65 -48.95 7.08
C THR A 137 21.18 -50.23 6.42
N LEU A 138 20.82 -50.45 5.15
CA LEU A 138 21.31 -51.58 4.37
C LEU A 138 22.83 -51.51 4.16
N ILE A 139 23.36 -50.35 3.78
CA ILE A 139 24.81 -50.10 3.62
C ILE A 139 25.55 -50.34 4.93
N PHE A 140 25.01 -49.85 6.05
CA PHE A 140 25.58 -50.10 7.37
C PHE A 140 25.65 -51.60 7.69
N HIS A 141 24.58 -52.36 7.44
CA HIS A 141 24.56 -53.79 7.74
C HIS A 141 25.46 -54.61 6.80
N ILE A 142 25.43 -54.33 5.50
CA ILE A 142 26.24 -55.01 4.48
C ILE A 142 27.73 -54.71 4.68
N SER A 143 28.11 -53.46 4.95
CA SER A 143 29.51 -53.08 5.15
C SER A 143 30.14 -53.74 6.38
N ASN A 144 29.37 -53.89 7.47
CA ASN A 144 29.78 -54.67 8.64
C ASN A 144 29.93 -56.16 8.31
N ARG A 145 29.01 -56.75 7.52
CA ARG A 145 29.05 -58.18 7.15
C ARG A 145 30.19 -58.52 6.18
N LEU A 146 30.47 -57.64 5.22
CA LEU A 146 31.48 -57.84 4.17
C LEU A 146 32.86 -57.25 4.53
N GLN A 147 33.07 -56.78 5.77
CA GLN A 147 34.32 -56.13 6.22
C GLN A 147 34.72 -54.91 5.36
N LEU A 148 33.75 -54.22 4.76
CA LEU A 148 33.98 -53.01 3.95
C LEU A 148 33.91 -51.71 4.79
N LYS A 149 33.60 -51.83 6.08
CA LYS A 149 33.41 -50.69 6.98
C LYS A 149 34.61 -49.74 7.02
N GLU A 150 35.83 -50.27 7.12
CA GLU A 150 37.05 -49.44 7.14
C GLU A 150 37.23 -48.59 5.89
N LYS A 151 36.75 -49.05 4.72
CA LYS A 151 36.79 -48.26 3.49
C LYS A 151 35.77 -47.12 3.49
N ILE A 152 34.58 -47.36 4.04
CA ILE A 152 33.54 -46.33 4.18
C ILE A 152 33.97 -45.30 5.23
N ASP A 153 34.46 -45.77 6.38
CA ASP A 153 35.01 -44.91 7.43
C ASP A 153 36.21 -44.12 6.91
N GLY A 154 37.08 -44.75 6.11
CA GLY A 154 38.19 -44.12 5.41
C GLY A 154 37.78 -43.05 4.40
N PHE A 155 36.69 -43.28 3.66
CA PHE A 155 36.11 -42.27 2.78
C PHE A 155 35.53 -41.09 3.56
N LEU A 156 34.89 -41.34 4.71
CA LEU A 156 34.25 -40.32 5.55
C LEU A 156 35.18 -39.72 6.62
N VAL A 157 36.50 -39.88 6.45
CA VAL A 157 37.51 -39.28 7.32
C VAL A 157 37.32 -37.75 7.36
N GLU A 158 37.40 -37.16 8.55
CA GLU A 158 37.19 -35.71 8.79
C GLU A 158 35.75 -35.20 8.53
N PHE A 159 34.80 -36.09 8.18
CA PHE A 159 33.37 -35.75 8.10
C PHE A 159 32.63 -36.07 9.41
N ASP A 160 32.77 -35.18 10.40
CA ASP A 160 32.12 -35.28 11.72
C ASP A 160 30.80 -34.50 11.83
N TYR A 161 30.39 -33.81 10.76
CA TYR A 161 29.32 -32.82 10.78
C TYR A 161 27.99 -33.38 10.28
N TYR A 162 27.50 -34.38 11.00
CA TYR A 162 26.22 -35.01 10.75
C TYR A 162 24.98 -34.08 10.69
N PRO A 163 24.92 -32.91 11.35
CA PRO A 163 23.76 -32.04 11.22
C PRO A 163 23.57 -31.57 9.78
N ALA A 164 24.61 -31.56 8.93
CA ALA A 164 24.46 -31.16 7.53
C ALA A 164 23.55 -32.09 6.72
N ILE A 165 23.51 -33.39 7.05
CA ILE A 165 22.59 -34.32 6.40
C ILE A 165 21.15 -33.97 6.82
N SER A 166 20.89 -33.79 8.12
CA SER A 166 19.59 -33.37 8.64
C SER A 166 19.15 -32.04 8.03
N ILE A 167 20.05 -31.04 7.98
CA ILE A 167 19.82 -29.71 7.39
C ILE A 167 19.37 -29.86 5.93
N GLY A 168 20.13 -30.61 5.14
CA GLY A 168 19.83 -30.81 3.72
C GLY A 168 18.51 -31.51 3.47
N LEU A 169 18.20 -32.55 4.25
CA LEU A 169 16.95 -33.30 4.11
C LEU A 169 15.73 -32.46 4.54
N ILE A 170 15.82 -31.71 5.62
CA ILE A 170 14.74 -30.81 6.06
C ILE A 170 14.57 -29.67 5.06
N ALA A 171 15.66 -29.07 4.57
CA ALA A 171 15.60 -28.02 3.55
C ALA A 171 14.94 -28.50 2.25
N SER A 172 15.14 -29.77 1.88
CA SER A 172 14.54 -30.39 0.70
C SER A 172 13.02 -30.54 0.79
N LEU A 173 12.43 -30.48 1.99
CA LEU A 173 10.97 -30.42 2.14
C LEU A 173 10.38 -29.18 1.44
N ALA A 174 11.07 -28.03 1.57
CA ALA A 174 10.66 -26.76 0.96
C ALA A 174 10.76 -26.72 -0.56
N LEU A 175 11.56 -27.60 -1.18
CA LEU A 175 11.75 -27.63 -2.63
C LEU A 175 10.79 -28.60 -3.34
N ASN A 176 10.07 -29.43 -2.58
CA ASN A 176 9.19 -30.45 -3.11
C ASN A 176 7.76 -30.30 -2.58
N ASP A 177 7.43 -29.17 -1.96
CA ASP A 177 6.08 -28.86 -1.54
C ASP A 177 5.26 -28.25 -2.69
N ASN A 178 3.94 -28.19 -2.50
CA ASN A 178 3.05 -27.66 -3.53
C ASN A 178 3.34 -26.18 -3.82
N LEU A 179 3.63 -25.37 -2.79
CA LEU A 179 3.89 -23.93 -2.96
C LEU A 179 5.08 -23.64 -3.90
N PHE A 180 6.19 -24.37 -3.73
CA PHE A 180 7.35 -24.22 -4.59
C PHE A 180 7.09 -24.78 -6.00
N LEU A 181 6.42 -25.93 -6.09
CA LEU A 181 6.13 -26.56 -7.38
C LEU A 181 5.17 -25.73 -8.24
N ASP A 182 4.13 -25.13 -7.64
CA ASP A 182 3.19 -24.25 -8.34
C ASP A 182 3.91 -23.01 -8.87
N MET A 183 4.73 -22.37 -8.03
CA MET A 183 5.54 -21.22 -8.43
C MET A 183 6.52 -21.56 -9.56
N MET A 184 7.13 -22.75 -9.51
CA MET A 184 8.06 -23.20 -10.55
C MET A 184 7.33 -23.52 -11.85
N SER A 185 6.15 -24.15 -11.78
CA SER A 185 5.30 -24.46 -12.93
C SER A 185 4.98 -23.20 -13.71
N GLU A 186 4.48 -22.17 -13.02
CA GLU A 186 4.18 -20.86 -13.59
C GLU A 186 5.42 -20.21 -14.21
N LYS A 187 6.57 -20.26 -13.51
CA LYS A 187 7.82 -19.63 -13.96
C LYS A 187 8.37 -20.23 -15.26
N VAL A 188 8.10 -21.50 -15.56
CA VAL A 188 8.75 -22.21 -16.67
C VAL A 188 7.77 -22.66 -17.77
N ALA A 189 6.47 -22.43 -17.59
CA ALA A 189 5.42 -22.81 -18.54
C ALA A 189 5.75 -22.36 -19.97
N ASP A 190 6.08 -21.08 -20.14
CA ASP A 190 6.49 -20.48 -21.41
C ASP A 190 7.69 -21.17 -22.07
N PHE A 191 8.70 -21.55 -21.28
CA PHE A 191 9.90 -22.21 -21.81
C PHE A 191 9.59 -23.63 -22.26
N ILE A 192 8.70 -24.32 -21.56
CA ILE A 192 8.26 -25.66 -21.94
C ILE A 192 7.45 -25.58 -23.24
N GLU A 193 6.47 -24.67 -23.33
CA GLU A 193 5.60 -24.50 -24.51
C GLU A 193 6.40 -24.09 -25.76
N LYS A 194 7.32 -23.14 -25.61
CA LYS A 194 8.20 -22.67 -26.70
C LYS A 194 9.35 -23.64 -27.01
N GLY A 195 9.50 -24.73 -26.25
CA GLY A 195 10.58 -25.70 -26.41
C GLY A 195 11.98 -25.14 -26.10
N ASN A 196 12.07 -24.05 -25.33
CA ASN A 196 13.33 -23.39 -24.97
C ASN A 196 14.02 -24.11 -23.81
N TYR A 197 14.77 -25.16 -24.16
CA TYR A 197 15.42 -26.05 -23.20
C TYR A 197 16.48 -25.36 -22.32
N ILE A 198 17.28 -24.43 -22.88
CA ILE A 198 18.40 -23.82 -22.15
C ILE A 198 17.86 -22.92 -21.04
N ASP A 199 16.91 -22.05 -21.36
CA ASP A 199 16.34 -21.13 -20.38
C ASP A 199 15.50 -21.87 -19.33
N TYR A 200 14.78 -22.91 -19.73
CA TYR A 200 14.16 -23.85 -18.80
C TYR A 200 15.19 -24.42 -17.80
N LEU A 201 16.29 -24.99 -18.32
CA LEU A 201 17.30 -25.65 -17.50
C LEU A 201 17.96 -24.67 -16.52
N LEU A 202 18.34 -23.48 -17.00
CA LEU A 202 18.97 -22.45 -16.17
C LEU A 202 18.02 -21.95 -15.08
N ASN A 203 16.74 -21.74 -15.40
CA ASN A 203 15.75 -21.29 -14.43
C ASN A 203 15.44 -22.34 -13.36
N VAL A 204 15.26 -23.61 -13.74
CA VAL A 204 15.02 -24.70 -12.79
C VAL A 204 16.25 -24.94 -11.93
N ALA A 205 17.43 -25.11 -12.54
CA ALA A 205 18.67 -25.36 -11.81
C ALA A 205 19.02 -24.19 -10.86
N GLY A 206 18.92 -22.95 -11.34
CA GLY A 206 19.18 -21.76 -10.53
C GLY A 206 18.21 -21.64 -9.35
N SER A 207 16.91 -21.83 -9.59
CA SER A 207 15.90 -21.73 -8.53
C SER A 207 16.04 -22.83 -7.48
N VAL A 208 16.34 -24.07 -7.90
CA VAL A 208 16.63 -25.19 -6.99
C VAL A 208 17.90 -24.91 -6.17
N ALA A 209 18.98 -24.47 -6.81
CA ALA A 209 20.24 -24.20 -6.10
C ALA A 209 20.08 -23.09 -5.05
N ILE A 210 19.50 -21.94 -5.43
CA ILE A 210 19.31 -20.80 -4.53
C ILE A 210 18.38 -21.17 -3.38
N THR A 211 17.23 -21.80 -3.68
CA THR A 211 16.26 -22.19 -2.66
C THR A 211 16.86 -23.21 -1.69
N LEU A 212 17.62 -24.20 -2.19
CA LEU A 212 18.30 -25.17 -1.35
C LEU A 212 19.32 -24.51 -0.41
N ILE A 213 20.11 -23.54 -0.91
CA ILE A 213 21.06 -22.79 -0.10
C ILE A 213 20.34 -21.99 1.00
N LEU A 214 19.30 -21.23 0.63
CA LEU A 214 18.55 -20.39 1.57
C LEU A 214 17.83 -21.23 2.63
N SER A 215 17.17 -22.32 2.22
CA SER A 215 16.51 -23.26 3.13
C SER A 215 17.51 -23.96 4.04
N CYS A 216 18.68 -24.38 3.53
CA CYS A 216 19.74 -24.95 4.37
C CYS A 216 20.25 -23.93 5.41
N LEU A 217 20.41 -22.67 5.02
CA LEU A 217 20.84 -21.61 5.93
C LEU A 217 19.81 -21.37 7.05
N LEU A 218 18.51 -21.33 6.71
CA LEU A 218 17.45 -21.18 7.70
C LEU A 218 17.41 -22.36 8.67
N VAL A 219 17.43 -23.60 8.15
CA VAL A 219 17.43 -24.81 8.98
C VAL A 219 18.69 -24.89 9.85
N TYR A 220 19.86 -24.47 9.32
CA TYR A 220 21.09 -24.35 10.11
C TYR A 220 20.90 -23.45 11.33
N PHE A 221 20.29 -22.27 11.18
CA PHE A 221 20.03 -21.38 12.31
C PHE A 221 19.01 -21.97 13.28
N VAL A 222 17.95 -22.63 12.79
CA VAL A 222 16.96 -23.32 13.65
C VAL A 222 17.64 -24.38 14.51
N LEU A 223 18.39 -25.31 13.92
CA LEU A 223 19.05 -26.38 14.67
C LEU A 223 20.11 -25.83 15.63
N ASN A 224 20.87 -24.82 15.22
CA ASN A 224 21.88 -24.20 16.08
C ASN A 224 21.31 -23.31 17.19
N SER A 225 20.04 -22.92 17.11
CA SER A 225 19.37 -22.18 18.18
C SER A 225 19.04 -23.07 19.38
N TYR A 226 18.89 -24.39 19.18
CA TYR A 226 18.40 -25.32 20.20
C TYR A 226 19.28 -25.39 21.46
N THR A 227 20.59 -25.63 21.30
CA THR A 227 21.51 -25.72 22.45
C THR A 227 21.58 -24.40 23.22
N PRO A 228 21.79 -23.23 22.57
CA PRO A 228 21.73 -21.93 23.24
C PRO A 228 20.41 -21.65 23.96
N LEU A 229 19.27 -22.03 23.37
CA LEU A 229 17.95 -21.85 23.99
C LEU A 229 17.82 -22.68 25.27
N LYS A 230 18.22 -23.96 25.21
CA LYS A 230 18.21 -24.88 26.35
C LYS A 230 19.13 -24.41 27.49
N GLU A 231 20.28 -23.84 27.13
CA GLU A 231 21.25 -23.28 28.08
C GLU A 231 20.92 -21.85 28.50
N ASN A 232 19.81 -21.29 28.00
CA ASN A 232 19.34 -19.94 28.31
C ASN A 232 20.40 -18.85 28.05
N ARG A 233 21.18 -19.01 26.98
CA ARG A 233 22.24 -18.07 26.59
C ARG A 233 21.86 -17.32 25.32
N PRO A 234 22.09 -15.99 25.25
CA PRO A 234 21.95 -15.24 24.01
C PRO A 234 22.86 -15.80 22.93
N ASN A 235 22.34 -15.91 21.70
CA ASN A 235 23.12 -16.35 20.55
C ASN A 235 22.58 -15.72 19.26
N TYR A 236 23.46 -15.54 18.28
CA TYR A 236 23.10 -15.00 16.97
C TYR A 236 22.05 -15.85 16.23
N ALA A 237 22.12 -17.18 16.33
CA ALA A 237 21.14 -18.08 15.71
C ALA A 237 19.72 -17.87 16.28
N ILE A 238 19.60 -17.61 17.58
CA ILE A 238 18.29 -17.34 18.21
C ILE A 238 17.66 -16.10 17.60
N VAL A 239 18.42 -15.01 17.43
CA VAL A 239 17.84 -13.76 16.90
C VAL A 239 17.48 -13.85 15.43
N VAL A 240 18.23 -14.61 14.63
CA VAL A 240 17.83 -14.88 13.23
C VAL A 240 16.51 -15.64 13.19
N VAL A 241 16.39 -16.74 13.95
CA VAL A 241 15.14 -17.53 14.02
C VAL A 241 13.98 -16.68 14.53
N LEU A 242 14.21 -15.88 15.57
CA LEU A 242 13.17 -15.03 16.16
C LEU A 242 12.75 -13.90 15.21
N SER A 243 13.67 -13.31 14.44
CA SER A 243 13.34 -12.32 13.41
C SER A 243 12.42 -12.89 12.33
N PHE A 244 12.71 -14.09 11.80
CA PHE A 244 11.84 -14.74 10.82
C PHE A 244 10.52 -15.20 11.41
N PHE A 245 10.52 -15.70 12.65
CA PHE A 245 9.28 -16.11 13.32
C PHE A 245 8.35 -14.90 13.56
N LEU A 246 8.86 -13.80 14.08
CA LEU A 246 8.08 -12.57 14.26
C LEU A 246 7.62 -12.00 12.91
N ALA A 247 8.48 -12.02 11.89
CA ALA A 247 8.10 -11.58 10.55
C ALA A 247 6.97 -12.43 9.95
N LEU A 248 6.95 -13.75 10.20
CA LEU A 248 5.86 -14.61 9.78
C LEU A 248 4.54 -14.22 10.45
N VAL A 249 4.56 -14.04 11.78
CA VAL A 249 3.38 -13.65 12.58
C VAL A 249 2.86 -12.27 12.17
N PHE A 250 3.74 -11.27 12.07
CA PHE A 250 3.32 -9.91 11.74
C PHE A 250 3.01 -9.73 10.25
N ASN A 251 3.57 -10.54 9.36
CA ASN A 251 3.09 -10.61 7.99
C ASN A 251 1.61 -11.03 7.94
N TYR A 252 1.21 -12.05 8.71
CA TYR A 252 -0.20 -12.43 8.82
C TYR A 252 -1.05 -11.31 9.41
N LEU A 253 -0.61 -10.69 10.52
CA LEU A 253 -1.38 -9.65 11.19
C LEU A 253 -1.54 -8.38 10.34
N PHE A 254 -0.48 -7.94 9.65
CA PHE A 254 -0.56 -6.81 8.73
C PHE A 254 -1.54 -7.08 7.59
N GLN A 255 -1.48 -8.28 7.00
CA GLN A 255 -2.42 -8.69 5.94
C GLN A 255 -3.85 -8.85 6.44
N TYR A 256 -4.03 -9.39 7.65
CA TYR A 256 -5.35 -9.53 8.27
C TYR A 256 -6.00 -8.16 8.53
N GLY A 257 -5.21 -7.14 8.89
CA GLY A 257 -5.69 -5.79 9.12
C GLY A 257 -6.23 -5.10 7.86
N ILE A 258 -5.86 -5.57 6.66
CA ILE A 258 -6.27 -5.02 5.36
C ILE A 258 -6.99 -6.07 4.50
N LYS A 259 -7.50 -7.13 5.13
CA LYS A 259 -8.20 -8.18 4.41
C LYS A 259 -9.49 -7.62 3.80
N SER A 260 -9.82 -8.09 2.62
CA SER A 260 -11.13 -7.91 2.00
C SER A 260 -11.51 -9.19 1.29
N ASP A 261 -12.79 -9.33 0.98
CA ASP A 261 -13.31 -10.52 0.33
C ASP A 261 -13.08 -10.42 -1.18
N GLY A 262 -12.76 -11.55 -1.82
CA GLY A 262 -12.62 -11.65 -3.28
C GLY A 262 -11.20 -11.57 -3.85
N ALA A 263 -11.05 -12.20 -5.02
CA ALA A 263 -9.82 -12.22 -5.80
C ALA A 263 -9.71 -10.98 -6.68
N VAL A 264 -8.47 -10.49 -6.87
CA VAL A 264 -8.11 -9.46 -7.84
C VAL A 264 -7.29 -10.14 -8.94
N LEU A 265 -7.74 -10.03 -10.19
CA LEU A 265 -7.10 -10.67 -11.34
C LEU A 265 -6.83 -12.17 -11.10
N ASP A 266 -7.86 -12.89 -10.62
CA ASP A 266 -7.85 -14.32 -10.28
C ASP A 266 -6.85 -14.74 -9.19
N ARG A 267 -6.34 -13.79 -8.39
CA ARG A 267 -5.46 -14.07 -7.25
C ARG A 267 -5.92 -13.38 -5.97
N TYR A 268 -5.56 -13.98 -4.84
CA TYR A 268 -5.80 -13.41 -3.51
C TYR A 268 -4.57 -12.68 -2.95
N ILE A 269 -3.41 -12.90 -3.57
CA ILE A 269 -2.14 -12.25 -3.28
C ILE A 269 -1.21 -12.40 -4.48
N PHE A 270 -0.48 -11.35 -4.83
CA PHE A 270 0.41 -11.36 -5.99
C PHE A 270 1.70 -12.16 -5.72
N PRO A 271 2.35 -12.64 -6.79
CA PRO A 271 3.63 -13.35 -6.68
C PRO A 271 4.65 -12.53 -5.89
N SER A 272 5.48 -13.21 -5.10
CA SER A 272 6.57 -12.61 -4.31
C SER A 272 6.15 -11.67 -3.15
N ALA A 273 4.90 -11.23 -3.06
CA ALA A 273 4.43 -10.29 -2.03
C ALA A 273 4.67 -10.79 -0.60
N THR A 274 4.23 -12.01 -0.28
CA THR A 274 4.43 -12.63 1.04
C THR A 274 5.93 -12.80 1.37
N LEU A 275 6.72 -13.22 0.40
CA LEU A 275 8.17 -13.41 0.59
C LEU A 275 8.86 -12.08 0.86
N PHE A 276 8.55 -11.06 0.06
CA PHE A 276 9.10 -9.73 0.19
C PHE A 276 8.80 -9.15 1.58
N GLN A 277 7.55 -9.16 2.01
CA GLN A 277 7.17 -8.63 3.33
C GLN A 277 7.85 -9.37 4.48
N ILE A 278 7.88 -10.71 4.45
CA ILE A 278 8.57 -11.50 5.49
C ILE A 278 10.06 -11.16 5.53
N VAL A 279 10.73 -11.05 4.38
CA VAL A 279 12.17 -10.74 4.33
C VAL A 279 12.44 -9.32 4.83
N VAL A 280 11.66 -8.33 4.39
CA VAL A 280 11.81 -6.93 4.84
C VAL A 280 11.64 -6.83 6.35
N ILE A 281 10.56 -7.40 6.90
CA ILE A 281 10.30 -7.39 8.35
C ILE A 281 11.40 -8.17 9.11
N ALA A 282 11.84 -9.33 8.61
CA ALA A 282 12.88 -10.12 9.26
C ALA A 282 14.23 -9.39 9.30
N LEU A 283 14.61 -8.72 8.21
CA LEU A 283 15.83 -7.92 8.14
C LEU A 283 15.76 -6.70 9.05
N PHE A 284 14.61 -6.02 9.11
CA PHE A 284 14.37 -4.91 10.03
C PHE A 284 14.47 -5.37 11.50
N ASN A 285 13.83 -6.48 11.84
CA ASN A 285 13.91 -7.08 13.17
C ASN A 285 15.36 -7.45 13.53
N LEU A 286 16.10 -8.05 12.59
CA LEU A 286 17.51 -8.40 12.81
C LEU A 286 18.38 -7.16 13.01
N LEU A 287 18.11 -6.07 12.27
CA LEU A 287 18.77 -4.78 12.44
C LEU A 287 18.55 -4.24 13.86
N LEU A 288 17.32 -4.27 14.38
CA LEU A 288 17.01 -3.85 15.76
C LEU A 288 17.72 -4.71 16.80
N TYR A 289 17.79 -6.04 16.61
CA TYR A 289 18.57 -6.92 17.49
C TYR A 289 20.05 -6.55 17.48
N MET A 290 20.62 -6.21 16.33
CA MET A 290 22.00 -5.77 16.25
C MET A 290 22.21 -4.37 16.85
N ILE A 291 21.26 -3.44 16.72
CA ILE A 291 21.39 -2.09 17.30
C ILE A 291 21.29 -2.11 18.83
N VAL A 292 20.35 -2.86 19.40
CA VAL A 292 20.15 -2.90 20.86
C VAL A 292 21.05 -3.93 21.54
N ASN A 293 21.41 -5.01 20.83
CA ASN A 293 22.26 -6.11 21.27
C ASN A 293 21.73 -6.90 22.49
N HIS A 294 20.42 -6.87 22.76
CA HIS A 294 19.79 -7.57 23.89
C HIS A 294 18.46 -8.21 23.47
N ILE A 295 18.40 -9.55 23.44
CA ILE A 295 17.25 -10.30 22.88
C ILE A 295 15.93 -9.85 23.49
N LEU A 296 15.72 -10.09 24.79
CA LEU A 296 14.40 -9.88 25.40
C LEU A 296 13.91 -8.42 25.32
N ARG A 297 14.79 -7.43 25.49
CA ARG A 297 14.43 -6.01 25.37
C ARG A 297 13.99 -5.67 23.94
N THR A 298 14.75 -6.12 22.95
CA THR A 298 14.43 -5.89 21.55
C THR A 298 13.17 -6.63 21.13
N THR A 299 13.00 -7.90 21.53
CA THR A 299 11.80 -8.69 21.22
C THR A 299 10.55 -8.01 21.75
N THR A 300 10.58 -7.52 23.00
CA THR A 300 9.46 -6.78 23.58
C THR A 300 9.18 -5.49 22.81
N PHE A 301 10.22 -4.74 22.42
CA PHE A 301 10.07 -3.55 21.60
C PHE A 301 9.45 -3.85 20.23
N ILE A 302 9.95 -4.86 19.51
CA ILE A 302 9.44 -5.29 18.20
C ILE A 302 7.95 -5.67 18.32
N ILE A 303 7.58 -6.51 19.30
CA ILE A 303 6.19 -6.93 19.47
C ILE A 303 5.28 -5.72 19.75
N ILE A 304 5.69 -4.78 20.60
CA ILE A 304 4.89 -3.58 20.88
C ILE A 304 4.75 -2.73 19.62
N LEU A 305 5.86 -2.48 18.90
CA LEU A 305 5.87 -1.68 17.68
C LEU A 305 4.95 -2.29 16.61
N ASP A 306 5.10 -3.57 16.31
CA ASP A 306 4.35 -4.24 15.26
C ASP A 306 2.85 -4.41 15.63
N ILE A 307 2.51 -4.55 16.91
CA ILE A 307 1.11 -4.49 17.37
C ILE A 307 0.52 -3.10 17.11
N ILE A 308 1.24 -2.02 17.45
CA ILE A 308 0.78 -0.65 17.21
C ILE A 308 0.53 -0.45 15.70
N ILE A 309 1.48 -0.87 14.87
CA ILE A 309 1.34 -0.80 13.41
C ILE A 309 0.12 -1.59 12.93
N THR A 310 -0.05 -2.83 13.41
CA THR A 310 -1.19 -3.70 13.02
C THR A 310 -2.52 -3.05 13.35
N VAL A 311 -2.66 -2.54 14.59
CA VAL A 311 -3.90 -1.92 15.07
C VAL A 311 -4.18 -0.63 14.31
N ALA A 312 -3.18 0.25 14.17
CA ALA A 312 -3.32 1.50 13.42
C ALA A 312 -3.70 1.25 11.94
N ASN A 313 -3.03 0.28 11.31
CA ASN A 313 -3.30 -0.11 9.93
C ASN A 313 -4.73 -0.66 9.75
N SER A 314 -5.19 -1.51 10.67
CA SER A 314 -6.54 -2.07 10.61
C SER A 314 -7.63 -1.01 10.81
N ILE A 315 -7.40 -0.07 11.74
CA ILE A 315 -8.35 1.02 11.99
C ILE A 315 -8.42 1.94 10.78
N LYS A 316 -7.28 2.42 10.27
CA LYS A 316 -7.25 3.31 9.10
C LYS A 316 -7.93 2.64 7.90
N PHE A 317 -7.61 1.38 7.63
CA PHE A 317 -8.20 0.64 6.52
C PHE A 317 -9.71 0.49 6.64
N SER A 318 -10.22 0.21 7.85
CA SER A 318 -11.67 0.10 8.09
C SER A 318 -12.45 1.40 7.86
N MET A 319 -11.78 2.55 7.94
CA MET A 319 -12.43 3.86 7.77
C MET A 319 -12.31 4.43 6.36
N ARG A 320 -11.15 4.20 5.72
CA ARG A 320 -10.74 4.88 4.48
C ARG A 320 -10.43 3.94 3.33
N ASN A 321 -10.52 2.62 3.53
CA ASN A 321 -10.03 1.61 2.58
C ASN A 321 -8.56 1.85 2.14
N GLU A 322 -7.78 2.50 3.00
CA GLU A 322 -6.37 2.85 2.77
C GLU A 322 -5.47 2.22 3.84
N PRO A 323 -4.30 1.69 3.45
CA PRO A 323 -3.36 1.15 4.41
C PRO A 323 -2.69 2.28 5.21
N LEU A 324 -2.03 1.91 6.30
CA LEU A 324 -1.09 2.82 6.98
C LEU A 324 0.05 3.16 6.02
N LEU A 325 0.31 4.44 5.82
CA LEU A 325 1.34 4.96 4.93
C LEU A 325 2.49 5.58 5.73
N PHE A 326 3.62 5.81 5.08
CA PHE A 326 4.75 6.51 5.70
C PHE A 326 4.45 8.01 5.87
N SER A 327 3.70 8.62 4.94
CA SER A 327 3.19 9.99 5.04
C SER A 327 2.33 10.22 6.29
N ASP A 328 1.62 9.19 6.78
CA ASP A 328 0.80 9.26 8.00
C ASP A 328 1.64 9.51 9.27
N LEU A 329 2.97 9.37 9.23
CA LEU A 329 3.81 9.78 10.36
C LEU A 329 3.68 11.28 10.65
N SER A 330 3.28 12.09 9.67
CA SER A 330 2.91 13.49 9.88
C SER A 330 1.74 13.64 10.86
N TRP A 331 0.79 12.68 10.85
CA TRP A 331 -0.40 12.64 11.69
C TRP A 331 -0.11 12.23 13.14
N ILE A 332 1.13 11.86 13.49
CA ILE A 332 1.51 11.66 14.90
C ILE A 332 1.24 12.93 15.72
N LYS A 333 1.30 14.11 15.09
CA LYS A 333 0.91 15.38 15.72
C LYS A 333 -0.59 15.47 16.01
N GLU A 334 -1.40 14.69 15.30
CA GLU A 334 -2.87 14.69 15.30
C GLU A 334 -3.46 13.43 15.96
N ILE A 335 -2.70 12.79 16.87
CA ILE A 335 -3.09 11.51 17.50
C ILE A 335 -4.47 11.53 18.17
N ARG A 336 -4.99 12.71 18.56
CA ARG A 336 -6.33 12.86 19.11
C ARG A 336 -7.42 12.50 18.10
N LEU A 337 -7.25 12.92 16.85
CA LEU A 337 -8.14 12.59 15.74
C LEU A 337 -8.10 11.08 15.46
N VAL A 338 -6.89 10.50 15.39
CA VAL A 338 -6.74 9.04 15.22
C VAL A 338 -7.42 8.27 16.36
N ILE A 339 -7.29 8.74 17.61
CA ILE A 339 -7.91 8.11 18.78
C ILE A 339 -9.45 8.26 18.78
N SER A 340 -10.02 9.36 18.26
CA SER A 340 -11.48 9.54 18.26
C SER A 340 -12.21 8.54 17.36
N TYR A 341 -11.54 7.96 16.37
CA TYR A 341 -12.11 6.90 15.53
C TYR A 341 -12.06 5.51 16.16
N ILE A 342 -11.28 5.32 17.22
CA ILE A 342 -11.09 3.99 17.81
C ILE A 342 -12.18 3.73 18.84
N ASP A 343 -12.87 2.59 18.73
CA ASP A 343 -13.71 2.09 19.81
C ASP A 343 -12.88 2.05 21.11
N VAL A 344 -13.34 2.77 22.13
CA VAL A 344 -12.70 2.83 23.46
C VAL A 344 -12.46 1.43 24.02
N THR A 345 -13.33 0.48 23.69
CA THR A 345 -13.21 -0.94 24.05
C THR A 345 -11.99 -1.59 23.38
N LEU A 346 -11.77 -1.33 22.10
CA LEU A 346 -10.60 -1.84 21.37
C LEU A 346 -9.30 -1.21 21.91
N VAL A 347 -9.31 0.09 22.20
CA VAL A 347 -8.18 0.78 22.87
C VAL A 347 -7.89 0.12 24.21
N PHE A 348 -8.93 -0.11 25.02
CA PHE A 348 -8.79 -0.73 26.34
C PHE A 348 -8.21 -2.15 26.27
N TYR A 349 -8.72 -3.01 25.37
CA TYR A 349 -8.18 -4.36 25.18
C TYR A 349 -6.74 -4.34 24.66
N SER A 350 -6.42 -3.41 23.76
CA SER A 350 -5.05 -3.22 23.23
C SER A 350 -4.10 -2.78 24.34
N LEU A 351 -4.50 -1.83 25.19
CA LEU A 351 -3.73 -1.39 26.35
C LEU A 351 -3.52 -2.51 27.37
N ILE A 352 -4.53 -3.34 27.64
CA ILE A 352 -4.38 -4.53 28.49
C ILE A 352 -3.37 -5.50 27.89
N GLY A 353 -3.49 -5.80 26.59
CA GLY A 353 -2.55 -6.68 25.88
C GLY A 353 -1.11 -6.18 25.97
N LEU A 354 -0.89 -4.89 25.72
CA LEU A 354 0.42 -4.23 25.86
C LEU A 354 0.92 -4.27 27.30
N ALA A 355 0.06 -4.02 28.29
CA ALA A 355 0.41 -4.09 29.70
C ALA A 355 0.84 -5.51 30.11
N ILE A 356 0.15 -6.55 29.63
CA ILE A 356 0.52 -7.96 29.85
C ILE A 356 1.92 -8.23 29.28
N ILE A 357 2.21 -7.76 28.06
CA ILE A 357 3.54 -7.92 27.45
C ILE A 357 4.63 -7.25 28.29
N VAL A 358 4.37 -6.04 28.82
CA VAL A 358 5.31 -5.33 29.70
C VAL A 358 5.49 -6.05 31.05
N VAL A 359 4.42 -6.61 31.62
CA VAL A 359 4.49 -7.41 32.86
C VAL A 359 5.31 -8.68 32.63
N ILE A 360 5.07 -9.39 31.53
CA ILE A 360 5.86 -10.57 31.12
C ILE A 360 7.33 -10.18 31.00
N PHE A 361 7.63 -9.07 30.31
CA PHE A 361 8.99 -8.55 30.23
C PHE A 361 9.58 -8.31 31.64
N TYR A 362 8.86 -7.64 32.53
CA TYR A 362 9.35 -7.32 33.88
C TYR A 362 9.65 -8.58 34.72
N ILE A 363 8.79 -9.60 34.62
CA ILE A 363 8.96 -10.88 35.33
C ILE A 363 10.19 -11.64 34.79
N PHE A 364 10.33 -11.71 33.46
CA PHE A 364 11.33 -12.55 32.82
C PHE A 364 12.64 -11.84 32.46
N ARG A 365 12.75 -10.51 32.61
CA ARG A 365 13.96 -9.72 32.24
C ARG A 365 15.27 -10.21 32.84
N ASN A 366 15.18 -10.85 34.02
CA ASN A 366 16.34 -11.39 34.74
C ASN A 366 16.47 -12.91 34.62
N GLN A 367 15.51 -13.58 33.98
CA GLN A 367 15.41 -15.04 33.93
C GLN A 367 15.69 -15.60 32.55
N LEU A 368 15.31 -14.92 31.46
CA LEU A 368 15.43 -15.43 30.08
C LEU A 368 16.55 -14.72 29.31
N LEU A 369 17.37 -15.50 28.60
CA LEU A 369 18.41 -15.10 27.64
C LEU A 369 19.20 -13.89 28.12
N ARG A 370 19.81 -14.01 29.31
CA ARG A 370 20.50 -12.90 29.97
C ARG A 370 21.83 -12.60 29.31
N GLY A 371 22.05 -11.34 28.96
CA GLY A 371 23.33 -10.85 28.41
C GLY A 371 23.19 -10.21 27.05
N VAL A 372 24.31 -10.10 26.34
CA VAL A 372 24.39 -9.53 24.98
C VAL A 372 24.45 -10.62 23.92
N ILE A 373 23.90 -10.37 22.74
CA ILE A 373 23.85 -11.35 21.64
C ILE A 373 25.25 -11.69 21.15
N THR A 374 26.08 -10.65 20.92
CA THR A 374 27.48 -10.82 20.54
C THR A 374 28.37 -9.77 21.21
N LYS A 375 29.53 -10.21 21.68
CA LYS A 375 30.60 -9.32 22.17
C LYS A 375 31.54 -8.87 21.05
N LYS A 376 31.50 -9.53 19.89
CA LYS A 376 32.35 -9.25 18.74
C LYS A 376 31.76 -8.08 17.95
N TRP A 377 32.26 -6.86 18.21
CA TRP A 377 31.74 -5.64 17.59
C TRP A 377 31.83 -5.67 16.05
N ASN A 378 32.87 -6.30 15.50
CA ASN A 378 33.09 -6.43 14.06
C ASN A 378 31.99 -7.28 13.38
N VAL A 379 31.56 -8.38 14.01
CA VAL A 379 30.44 -9.19 13.49
C VAL A 379 29.15 -8.39 13.52
N ARG A 380 28.91 -7.68 14.63
CA ARG A 380 27.73 -6.82 14.79
C ARG A 380 27.67 -5.72 13.74
N LEU A 381 28.78 -5.00 13.52
CA LEU A 381 28.84 -3.95 12.50
C LEU A 381 28.70 -4.53 11.09
N ALA A 382 29.36 -5.66 10.79
CA ALA A 382 29.26 -6.30 9.49
C ALA A 382 27.81 -6.71 9.17
N THR A 383 27.06 -7.23 10.15
CA THR A 383 25.63 -7.53 9.98
C THR A 383 24.82 -6.26 9.72
N ILE A 384 25.02 -5.21 10.50
CA ILE A 384 24.30 -3.92 10.32
C ILE A 384 24.56 -3.35 8.92
N VAL A 385 25.83 -3.24 8.53
CA VAL A 385 26.22 -2.71 7.21
C VAL A 385 25.68 -3.60 6.09
N GLY A 386 25.70 -4.92 6.25
CA GLY A 386 25.13 -5.85 5.27
C GLY A 386 23.62 -5.64 5.08
N ILE A 387 22.87 -5.47 6.17
CA ILE A 387 21.43 -5.20 6.10
C ILE A 387 21.14 -3.83 5.47
N LEU A 388 21.87 -2.79 5.87
CA LEU A 388 21.71 -1.46 5.30
C LEU A 388 22.08 -1.42 3.81
N ALA A 389 23.10 -2.17 3.38
CA ALA A 389 23.46 -2.31 1.97
C ALA A 389 22.36 -3.00 1.17
N LEU A 390 21.69 -4.02 1.74
CA LEU A 390 20.53 -4.66 1.10
C LEU A 390 19.35 -3.70 0.97
N PHE A 391 19.01 -2.96 2.03
CA PHE A 391 17.95 -1.94 1.95
C PHE A 391 18.30 -0.84 0.94
N SER A 392 19.55 -0.39 0.91
CA SER A 392 20.01 0.62 -0.05
C SER A 392 19.95 0.11 -1.50
N TYR A 393 20.26 -1.17 -1.72
CA TYR A 393 20.12 -1.79 -3.04
C TYR A 393 18.66 -1.84 -3.48
N VAL A 394 17.76 -2.33 -2.60
CA VAL A 394 16.32 -2.37 -2.88
C VAL A 394 15.78 -0.96 -3.17
N PHE A 395 16.17 0.03 -2.37
CA PHE A 395 15.78 1.42 -2.57
C PHE A 395 16.27 1.97 -3.93
N ALA A 396 17.52 1.70 -4.29
CA ALA A 396 18.08 2.12 -5.58
C ALA A 396 17.37 1.48 -6.77
N VAL A 397 16.92 0.23 -6.64
CA VAL A 397 16.16 -0.45 -7.70
C VAL A 397 14.82 0.23 -7.95
N PHE A 398 14.05 0.53 -6.90
CA PHE A 398 12.77 1.21 -7.04
C PHE A 398 12.92 2.67 -7.50
N PHE A 399 13.96 3.36 -7.03
CA PHE A 399 14.25 4.74 -7.47
C PHE A 399 14.65 4.82 -8.96
N GLN A 400 15.19 3.74 -9.52
CA GLN A 400 15.59 3.64 -10.94
C GLN A 400 14.50 3.03 -11.83
N GLN A 401 13.26 2.93 -11.35
CA GLN A 401 12.15 2.49 -12.18
C GLN A 401 11.97 3.41 -13.39
N GLU A 402 11.69 2.82 -14.55
CA GLU A 402 11.37 3.53 -15.79
C GLU A 402 9.91 3.21 -16.12
N ASP A 403 9.10 4.24 -16.35
CA ASP A 403 7.66 4.12 -16.63
C ASP A 403 6.89 3.27 -15.60
N GLY A 404 7.32 3.35 -14.33
CA GLY A 404 6.73 2.60 -13.22
C GLY A 404 7.24 1.17 -13.05
N ASP A 405 8.03 0.66 -14.01
CA ASP A 405 8.52 -0.72 -14.05
C ASP A 405 9.96 -0.87 -13.55
N ILE A 406 10.23 -2.01 -12.90
CA ILE A 406 11.56 -2.44 -12.47
C ILE A 406 12.20 -3.31 -13.56
N ALA A 407 13.51 -3.25 -13.76
CA ALA A 407 14.20 -4.13 -14.71
C ALA A 407 13.85 -5.64 -14.49
N GLU A 408 13.43 -6.33 -15.55
CA GLU A 408 12.85 -7.69 -15.51
C GLU A 408 13.72 -8.73 -14.78
N ASN A 409 15.05 -8.58 -14.84
CA ASN A 409 16.02 -9.54 -14.33
C ASN A 409 16.32 -9.41 -12.83
N ILE A 410 15.60 -8.56 -12.08
CA ILE A 410 15.80 -8.40 -10.64
C ILE A 410 14.87 -9.36 -9.87
N PRO A 411 15.38 -10.47 -9.31
CA PRO A 411 14.54 -11.49 -8.71
C PRO A 411 13.68 -10.94 -7.57
N VAL A 412 12.48 -11.51 -7.39
CA VAL A 412 11.46 -11.08 -6.41
C VAL A 412 10.86 -9.72 -6.76
N LEU A 413 11.68 -8.67 -6.94
CA LEU A 413 11.21 -7.29 -7.12
C LEU A 413 10.52 -7.06 -8.48
N SER A 414 11.07 -7.57 -9.58
CA SER A 414 10.42 -7.41 -10.90
C SER A 414 9.06 -8.11 -10.94
N LYS A 415 8.98 -9.33 -10.39
CA LYS A 415 7.70 -10.05 -10.26
C LYS A 415 6.73 -9.39 -9.29
N LEU A 416 7.20 -8.66 -8.30
CA LEU A 416 6.35 -7.99 -7.34
C LEU A 416 5.76 -6.70 -7.92
N ASN A 417 6.57 -5.92 -8.65
CA ASN A 417 6.18 -4.62 -9.19
C ASN A 417 5.54 -4.70 -10.57
N ASN A 418 6.05 -5.54 -11.48
CA ASN A 418 5.66 -5.53 -12.90
C ASN A 418 4.64 -6.63 -13.25
N TYR A 419 4.12 -7.39 -12.28
CA TYR A 419 3.21 -8.51 -12.59
C TYR A 419 1.95 -8.02 -13.31
N GLU A 420 1.20 -7.12 -12.69
CA GLU A 420 0.01 -6.46 -13.26
C GLU A 420 -0.11 -5.06 -12.67
N ASN A 421 -0.47 -4.06 -13.48
CA ASN A 421 -0.68 -2.70 -12.99
C ASN A 421 -2.07 -2.58 -12.34
N ILE A 422 -2.08 -2.60 -11.01
CA ILE A 422 -3.25 -2.41 -10.16
C ILE A 422 -3.20 -1.08 -9.39
N GLU A 423 -2.30 -0.16 -9.76
CA GLU A 423 -2.13 1.11 -9.05
C GLU A 423 -3.39 1.97 -9.10
N TRP A 424 -4.15 1.88 -10.19
CA TRP A 424 -5.45 2.53 -10.37
C TRP A 424 -6.56 2.02 -9.42
N MET A 425 -6.39 0.84 -8.82
CA MET A 425 -7.37 0.26 -7.88
C MET A 425 -7.23 0.79 -6.44
N GLY A 426 -6.36 1.78 -6.23
CA GLY A 426 -6.12 2.41 -4.95
C GLY A 426 -5.11 1.68 -4.05
N GLN A 427 -4.54 2.41 -3.09
CA GLN A 427 -3.49 1.93 -2.20
C GLN A 427 -3.92 0.75 -1.31
N GLY A 428 -5.21 0.66 -0.96
CA GLY A 428 -5.77 -0.47 -0.23
C GLY A 428 -5.59 -1.80 -0.96
N THR A 429 -6.03 -1.84 -2.21
CA THR A 429 -5.90 -3.01 -3.09
C THR A 429 -4.42 -3.33 -3.35
N VAL A 430 -3.59 -2.31 -3.62
CA VAL A 430 -2.15 -2.50 -3.83
C VAL A 430 -1.48 -3.11 -2.59
N ALA A 431 -1.78 -2.62 -1.37
CA ALA A 431 -1.21 -3.15 -0.14
C ALA A 431 -1.66 -4.59 0.14
N ARG A 432 -2.93 -4.92 -0.15
CA ARG A 432 -3.48 -6.27 0.02
C ARG A 432 -2.79 -7.26 -0.91
N GLU A 433 -2.66 -6.92 -2.19
CA GLU A 433 -2.12 -7.82 -3.21
C GLU A 433 -0.58 -7.87 -3.19
N ARG A 434 0.11 -6.73 -2.99
CA ARG A 434 1.59 -6.63 -3.05
C ARG A 434 2.29 -6.51 -1.71
N SER A 435 1.57 -6.29 -0.61
CA SER A 435 2.03 -6.09 0.78
C SER A 435 2.17 -4.63 1.25
N LEU A 436 1.93 -4.43 2.55
CA LEU A 436 2.06 -3.13 3.22
C LEU A 436 3.48 -2.56 3.09
N THR A 437 4.50 -3.40 3.27
CA THR A 437 5.90 -2.97 3.13
C THR A 437 6.28 -2.60 1.70
N PHE A 438 5.59 -3.12 0.68
CA PHE A 438 5.77 -2.71 -0.72
C PHE A 438 5.27 -1.29 -0.92
N VAL A 439 4.07 -0.98 -0.42
CA VAL A 439 3.49 0.38 -0.49
C VAL A 439 4.38 1.40 0.21
N TRP A 440 4.91 1.10 1.40
CA TRP A 440 5.86 1.99 2.09
C TRP A 440 7.11 2.25 1.29
N LEU A 441 7.67 1.22 0.64
CA LEU A 441 8.86 1.38 -0.18
C LEU A 441 8.54 2.25 -1.40
N LYS A 442 7.44 1.97 -2.11
CA LYS A 442 7.00 2.72 -3.28
C LYS A 442 6.78 4.20 -2.94
N GLN A 443 6.13 4.51 -1.82
CA GLN A 443 5.92 5.89 -1.36
C GLN A 443 7.24 6.63 -1.09
N LEU A 444 8.27 5.94 -0.59
CA LEU A 444 9.57 6.55 -0.31
C LEU A 444 10.47 6.73 -1.54
N THR A 445 10.18 6.02 -2.65
CA THR A 445 11.06 5.96 -3.83
C THR A 445 10.45 6.51 -5.11
N SER A 446 9.12 6.51 -5.23
CA SER A 446 8.44 6.98 -6.43
C SER A 446 8.56 8.49 -6.59
N LYS A 447 8.57 8.93 -7.84
CA LYS A 447 8.40 10.34 -8.17
C LYS A 447 6.93 10.70 -7.98
N THR A 448 6.68 11.94 -7.56
CA THR A 448 5.31 12.48 -7.43
C THR A 448 4.56 12.47 -8.76
N MET A 449 5.26 12.75 -9.86
CA MET A 449 4.71 12.71 -11.21
C MET A 449 5.77 12.17 -12.17
N GLU A 450 5.38 11.25 -13.06
CA GLU A 450 6.28 10.79 -14.12
C GLU A 450 6.47 11.89 -15.17
N LYS A 451 7.67 11.95 -15.75
CA LYS A 451 8.01 12.97 -16.74
C LYS A 451 7.19 12.73 -18.02
N PRO A 452 6.33 13.68 -18.45
CA PRO A 452 5.57 13.53 -19.67
C PRO A 452 6.50 13.51 -20.90
N GLU A 453 6.09 12.76 -21.93
CA GLU A 453 6.77 12.79 -23.22
C GLU A 453 6.72 14.22 -23.81
N GLY A 454 7.78 14.63 -24.51
CA GLY A 454 7.84 15.97 -25.10
C GLY A 454 8.15 17.12 -24.13
N TYR A 455 8.23 16.88 -22.81
CA TYR A 455 8.54 17.93 -21.83
C TYR A 455 9.88 18.63 -22.12
N SER A 456 9.79 19.92 -22.48
CA SER A 456 10.89 20.79 -22.85
C SER A 456 10.53 22.26 -22.62
N GLN A 457 11.53 23.13 -22.60
CA GLN A 457 11.31 24.57 -22.48
C GLN A 457 10.52 25.15 -23.67
N GLU A 458 10.73 24.58 -24.86
CA GLU A 458 10.03 24.99 -26.09
C GLU A 458 8.56 24.58 -26.05
N ALA A 459 8.25 23.36 -25.58
CA ALA A 459 6.87 22.92 -25.41
C ALA A 459 6.09 23.84 -24.44
N ILE A 460 6.67 24.15 -23.27
CA ILE A 460 6.05 25.08 -22.31
C ILE A 460 5.84 26.47 -22.91
N LYS A 461 6.81 26.98 -23.69
CA LYS A 461 6.66 28.27 -24.37
C LYS A 461 5.50 28.25 -25.37
N ASN A 462 5.36 27.19 -26.15
CA ASN A 462 4.27 27.05 -27.13
C ASN A 462 2.90 26.98 -26.45
N ILE A 463 2.80 26.27 -25.32
CA ILE A 463 1.59 26.23 -24.48
C ILE A 463 1.23 27.63 -23.99
N VAL A 464 2.20 28.40 -23.48
CA VAL A 464 1.96 29.78 -23.04
C VAL A 464 1.42 30.64 -24.18
N GLU A 465 2.02 30.56 -25.38
CA GLU A 465 1.56 31.31 -26.56
C GLU A 465 0.14 30.90 -26.98
N LYS A 466 -0.11 29.59 -27.11
CA LYS A 466 -1.41 29.00 -27.48
C LYS A 466 -2.54 29.49 -26.56
N TYR A 467 -2.38 29.32 -25.25
CA TYR A 467 -3.43 29.68 -24.31
C TYR A 467 -3.51 31.18 -24.01
N THR A 468 -2.50 31.97 -24.36
CA THR A 468 -2.63 33.43 -24.39
C THR A 468 -3.59 33.88 -25.48
N GLU A 469 -3.51 33.29 -26.67
CA GLU A 469 -4.47 33.55 -27.75
C GLU A 469 -5.87 33.02 -27.40
N GLU A 470 -5.96 31.83 -26.81
CA GLU A 470 -7.25 31.25 -26.40
C GLU A 470 -7.94 32.08 -25.33
N ALA A 471 -7.20 32.57 -24.32
CA ALA A 471 -7.75 33.47 -23.31
C ALA A 471 -8.33 34.75 -23.93
N GLN A 472 -7.72 35.30 -24.98
CA GLN A 472 -8.27 36.47 -25.68
C GLN A 472 -9.58 36.14 -26.41
N THR A 473 -9.67 34.96 -27.02
CA THR A 473 -10.89 34.48 -27.68
C THR A 473 -12.03 34.30 -26.69
N ILE A 474 -11.78 33.62 -25.56
CA ILE A 474 -12.77 33.45 -24.48
C ILE A 474 -13.19 34.82 -23.94
N ASN A 475 -12.22 35.68 -23.60
CA ASN A 475 -12.47 37.01 -23.01
C ASN A 475 -13.15 38.01 -23.97
N ALA A 476 -13.22 37.73 -25.28
CA ALA A 476 -14.02 38.53 -26.21
C ALA A 476 -15.52 38.39 -25.96
N THR A 477 -15.95 37.30 -25.32
CA THR A 477 -17.35 37.01 -24.98
C THR A 477 -17.66 37.13 -23.48
N ARG A 478 -16.65 36.97 -22.62
CA ARG A 478 -16.77 37.12 -21.15
C ARG A 478 -16.66 38.58 -20.72
N SER A 479 -17.65 39.07 -19.97
CA SER A 479 -17.74 40.49 -19.62
C SER A 479 -17.34 40.82 -18.18
N ASN A 480 -17.39 39.83 -17.27
CA ASN A 480 -17.23 40.06 -15.84
C ASN A 480 -15.78 39.81 -15.40
N ASP A 481 -15.41 40.39 -14.26
CA ASP A 481 -14.20 40.02 -13.53
C ASP A 481 -14.59 39.18 -12.31
N ILE A 482 -13.85 38.10 -12.06
CA ILE A 482 -14.12 37.25 -10.89
C ILE A 482 -13.87 38.01 -9.58
N SER A 483 -12.97 38.99 -9.58
CA SER A 483 -12.68 39.84 -8.41
C SER A 483 -13.74 40.91 -8.11
N ASP A 484 -14.77 41.04 -8.96
CA ASP A 484 -15.91 41.96 -8.77
C ASP A 484 -17.08 41.35 -7.96
N GLN A 485 -16.88 40.18 -7.35
CA GLN A 485 -17.90 39.46 -6.58
C GLN A 485 -17.28 38.70 -5.42
N THR A 486 -18.10 38.27 -4.46
CA THR A 486 -17.66 37.34 -3.41
C THR A 486 -17.87 35.90 -3.86
N VAL A 487 -16.85 35.07 -3.71
CA VAL A 487 -16.86 33.65 -4.10
C VAL A 487 -16.69 32.78 -2.86
N ILE A 488 -17.52 31.75 -2.72
CA ILE A 488 -17.53 30.84 -1.58
C ILE A 488 -17.44 29.40 -2.08
N TYR A 489 -16.30 28.76 -1.86
CA TYR A 489 -16.13 27.33 -2.08
C TYR A 489 -16.54 26.60 -0.82
N VAL A 490 -17.55 25.73 -0.92
CA VAL A 490 -18.03 24.89 0.16
C VAL A 490 -17.72 23.44 -0.18
N LEU A 491 -16.67 22.92 0.47
CA LEU A 491 -16.47 21.50 0.60
C LEU A 491 -17.41 21.00 1.69
N CYS A 492 -18.47 20.32 1.29
CA CYS A 492 -19.40 19.68 2.19
C CYS A 492 -18.95 18.24 2.48
N GLU A 493 -18.34 18.05 3.65
CA GLU A 493 -17.71 16.80 4.06
C GLU A 493 -18.62 15.57 3.84
N SER A 494 -18.08 14.54 3.20
CA SER A 494 -18.72 13.26 2.92
C SER A 494 -20.09 13.36 2.22
N PHE A 495 -20.44 14.49 1.58
CA PHE A 495 -21.77 14.71 1.02
C PHE A 495 -21.99 13.97 -0.30
N SER A 496 -22.98 13.08 -0.34
CA SER A 496 -23.44 12.42 -1.56
C SER A 496 -24.88 11.96 -1.41
N ASP A 497 -25.70 12.09 -2.47
CA ASP A 497 -27.09 11.63 -2.48
C ASP A 497 -27.18 10.10 -2.32
N PRO A 498 -27.70 9.59 -1.19
CA PRO A 498 -27.80 8.16 -0.95
C PRO A 498 -28.85 7.48 -1.83
N THR A 499 -29.74 8.22 -2.50
CA THR A 499 -30.73 7.64 -3.42
C THR A 499 -30.10 7.04 -4.69
N ARG A 500 -28.83 7.37 -4.98
CA ARG A 500 -28.07 6.77 -6.10
C ARG A 500 -27.54 5.37 -5.79
N ILE A 501 -27.58 4.92 -4.54
CA ILE A 501 -27.05 3.62 -4.12
C ILE A 501 -28.18 2.58 -4.19
N SER A 502 -28.06 1.60 -5.08
CA SER A 502 -29.18 0.73 -5.49
C SER A 502 -29.76 -0.11 -4.36
N ASN A 503 -28.95 -0.52 -3.38
CA ASN A 503 -29.38 -1.34 -2.24
C ASN A 503 -29.71 -0.53 -0.97
N VAL A 504 -29.77 0.81 -1.06
CA VAL A 504 -30.13 1.68 0.06
C VAL A 504 -31.63 2.01 0.04
N ASN A 505 -32.26 1.84 1.20
CA ASN A 505 -33.66 2.16 1.47
C ASN A 505 -33.74 3.30 2.49
N LEU A 506 -34.34 4.42 2.09
CA LEU A 506 -34.51 5.62 2.92
C LEU A 506 -35.95 5.74 3.40
N THR A 507 -36.16 6.21 4.63
CA THR A 507 -37.52 6.43 5.15
C THR A 507 -38.18 7.67 4.54
N THR A 508 -37.37 8.67 4.24
CA THR A 508 -37.72 9.91 3.55
C THR A 508 -36.49 10.41 2.80
N ASP A 509 -36.71 11.26 1.82
CA ASP A 509 -35.65 11.96 1.10
C ASP A 509 -34.84 12.85 2.06
N PRO A 510 -33.52 12.63 2.21
CA PRO A 510 -32.70 13.38 3.15
C PRO A 510 -32.14 14.69 2.57
N ILE A 511 -32.23 14.93 1.25
CA ILE A 511 -31.66 16.15 0.63
C ILE A 511 -32.62 16.87 -0.36
N PRO A 512 -33.90 17.09 0.01
CA PRO A 512 -34.89 17.66 -0.91
C PRO A 512 -34.55 19.08 -1.39
N VAL A 513 -33.95 19.93 -0.54
CA VAL A 513 -33.61 21.31 -0.91
C VAL A 513 -32.44 21.33 -1.87
N ILE A 514 -31.34 20.66 -1.54
CA ILE A 514 -30.14 20.61 -2.38
C ILE A 514 -30.49 20.01 -3.74
N ARG A 515 -31.32 18.95 -3.78
CA ARG A 515 -31.79 18.40 -5.07
C ARG A 515 -32.58 19.44 -5.89
N SER A 516 -33.46 20.21 -5.25
CA SER A 516 -34.19 21.29 -5.93
C SER A 516 -33.27 22.42 -6.42
N VAL A 517 -32.20 22.75 -5.69
CA VAL A 517 -31.21 23.74 -6.13
C VAL A 517 -30.51 23.24 -7.39
N LYS A 518 -30.04 21.99 -7.39
CA LYS A 518 -29.40 21.36 -8.55
C LYS A 518 -30.27 21.40 -9.81
N GLU A 519 -31.58 21.16 -9.69
CA GLU A 519 -32.51 21.21 -10.82
C GLU A 519 -32.64 22.61 -11.47
N SER A 520 -32.25 23.68 -10.77
CA SER A 520 -32.45 25.07 -11.20
C SER A 520 -31.16 25.85 -11.47
N MET A 521 -30.00 25.26 -11.19
CA MET A 521 -28.67 25.88 -11.28
C MET A 521 -27.72 25.01 -12.08
N THR A 522 -26.56 25.55 -12.47
CA THR A 522 -25.45 24.73 -13.01
C THR A 522 -25.06 23.69 -11.96
N SER A 523 -25.19 22.41 -12.30
CA SER A 523 -24.97 21.32 -11.35
C SER A 523 -24.73 19.99 -12.07
N GLY A 524 -24.27 19.01 -11.31
CA GLY A 524 -24.04 17.66 -11.83
C GLY A 524 -23.49 16.73 -10.76
N LEU A 525 -22.61 15.83 -11.20
CA LEU A 525 -21.81 14.96 -10.35
C LEU A 525 -20.33 15.36 -10.42
N MET A 526 -19.63 15.24 -9.31
CA MET A 526 -18.18 15.39 -9.24
C MET A 526 -17.55 14.00 -9.10
N LYS A 527 -16.58 13.69 -9.95
CA LYS A 527 -15.71 12.52 -9.78
C LYS A 527 -14.67 12.83 -8.71
N SER A 528 -14.80 12.17 -7.56
CA SER A 528 -13.84 12.19 -6.46
C SER A 528 -12.67 11.25 -6.72
N ASP A 529 -11.48 11.64 -6.27
CA ASP A 529 -10.29 10.78 -6.26
C ASP A 529 -10.16 9.96 -4.96
N GLY A 530 -11.14 10.05 -4.06
CA GLY A 530 -11.18 9.35 -2.78
C GLY A 530 -12.52 8.67 -2.45
N TYR A 531 -12.48 7.72 -1.51
CA TYR A 531 -13.66 7.07 -0.93
C TYR A 531 -13.48 6.95 0.59
N GLY A 532 -14.39 7.52 1.37
CA GLY A 532 -14.30 7.60 2.83
C GLY A 532 -13.15 8.48 3.36
N GLY A 533 -12.49 9.23 2.50
CA GLY A 533 -11.41 10.16 2.82
C GLY A 533 -10.86 10.84 1.57
N GLY A 534 -9.85 11.69 1.77
CA GLY A 534 -9.17 12.40 0.68
C GLY A 534 -9.53 13.88 0.58
N THR A 535 -10.29 14.44 1.53
CA THR A 535 -10.74 15.84 1.59
C THR A 535 -9.72 16.86 1.09
N ALA A 536 -8.48 16.81 1.60
CA ALA A 536 -7.42 17.74 1.22
C ALA A 536 -6.97 17.64 -0.25
N ASN A 537 -7.21 16.51 -0.92
CA ASN A 537 -6.91 16.32 -2.33
C ASN A 537 -7.94 17.08 -3.18
N MET A 538 -9.23 16.82 -2.96
CA MET A 538 -10.28 17.56 -3.65
C MET A 538 -10.18 19.07 -3.34
N GLU A 539 -9.93 19.45 -2.09
CA GLU A 539 -9.66 20.85 -1.69
C GLU A 539 -8.49 21.49 -2.46
N PHE A 540 -7.39 20.76 -2.67
CA PHE A 540 -6.28 21.22 -3.51
C PHE A 540 -6.72 21.38 -4.97
N GLU A 541 -7.41 20.39 -5.53
CA GLU A 541 -7.85 20.41 -6.92
C GLU A 541 -8.82 21.56 -7.17
N THR A 542 -9.78 21.80 -6.27
CA THR A 542 -10.76 22.89 -6.43
C THR A 542 -10.14 24.28 -6.33
N LEU A 543 -9.05 24.43 -5.58
CA LEU A 543 -8.32 25.70 -5.48
C LEU A 543 -7.38 25.91 -6.66
N THR A 544 -6.67 24.87 -7.09
CA THR A 544 -5.58 24.98 -8.08
C THR A 544 -6.03 24.77 -9.52
N GLY A 545 -6.96 23.86 -9.74
CA GLY A 545 -7.26 23.29 -11.05
C GLY A 545 -6.26 22.26 -11.55
N LEU A 546 -5.38 21.74 -10.69
CA LEU A 546 -4.43 20.68 -11.02
C LEU A 546 -4.96 19.32 -10.56
N PRO A 547 -5.22 18.36 -11.48
CA PRO A 547 -5.88 17.10 -11.16
C PRO A 547 -4.96 16.03 -10.56
N MET A 548 -5.48 15.27 -9.60
CA MET A 548 -4.76 14.14 -8.99
C MET A 548 -4.50 13.00 -9.99
N TYR A 549 -5.35 12.82 -11.00
CA TYR A 549 -5.24 11.72 -11.97
C TYR A 549 -3.97 11.75 -12.84
N ASN A 550 -3.26 12.88 -12.89
CA ASN A 550 -1.98 13.02 -13.59
C ASN A 550 -0.77 12.58 -12.75
N LEU A 551 -0.95 12.40 -11.44
CA LEU A 551 0.12 12.12 -10.48
C LEU A 551 0.35 10.62 -10.31
N SER A 552 1.49 10.28 -9.69
CA SER A 552 1.77 8.90 -9.32
C SER A 552 0.75 8.42 -8.30
N ALA A 553 0.25 7.20 -8.46
CA ALA A 553 -0.61 6.56 -7.47
C ALA A 553 0.01 6.48 -6.08
N SER A 554 1.35 6.60 -5.94
CA SER A 554 2.05 6.66 -4.65
C SER A 554 1.78 7.93 -3.83
N VAL A 555 1.25 8.98 -4.46
CA VAL A 555 0.79 10.20 -3.80
C VAL A 555 -0.48 9.90 -3.02
N SER A 556 -0.50 10.26 -1.74
CA SER A 556 -1.67 10.04 -0.87
C SER A 556 -2.36 11.34 -0.49
N THR A 557 -1.59 12.38 -0.19
CA THR A 557 -2.15 13.69 0.20
C THR A 557 -1.42 14.81 -0.51
N LEU A 558 -2.12 15.56 -1.37
CA LEU A 558 -1.53 16.61 -2.21
C LEU A 558 -0.84 17.70 -1.38
N TYR A 559 -1.45 18.11 -0.26
CA TYR A 559 -0.86 19.11 0.64
C TYR A 559 0.47 18.69 1.29
N THR A 560 0.70 17.40 1.56
CA THR A 560 1.94 16.95 2.19
C THR A 560 2.95 16.40 1.21
N ASP A 561 2.47 15.78 0.13
CA ASP A 561 3.30 15.03 -0.81
C ASP A 561 3.65 15.86 -2.07
N VAL A 562 2.83 16.86 -2.43
CA VAL A 562 2.95 17.65 -3.67
C VAL A 562 3.34 19.10 -3.38
N VAL A 563 2.56 19.81 -2.57
CA VAL A 563 2.76 21.26 -2.30
C VAL A 563 4.21 21.61 -1.95
N PRO A 564 4.92 20.87 -1.05
CA PRO A 564 6.30 21.21 -0.70
C PRO A 564 7.31 21.16 -1.85
N GLN A 565 6.95 20.53 -2.98
CA GLN A 565 7.80 20.39 -4.18
C GLN A 565 7.45 21.41 -5.26
N MET A 566 6.29 22.06 -5.17
CA MET A 566 5.80 22.97 -6.19
C MET A 566 6.70 24.19 -6.36
N THR A 567 6.93 24.56 -7.61
CA THR A 567 7.73 25.73 -7.97
C THR A 567 6.93 27.02 -8.04
N TYR A 568 5.60 26.90 -8.17
CA TYR A 568 4.57 27.93 -8.13
C TYR A 568 3.29 27.27 -7.64
N PHE A 569 2.48 27.94 -6.81
CA PHE A 569 1.25 27.37 -6.26
C PHE A 569 0.05 28.18 -6.78
N PRO A 570 -0.53 27.82 -7.95
CA PRO A 570 -1.66 28.57 -8.52
C PRO A 570 -2.90 28.42 -7.66
N SER A 571 -3.69 29.47 -7.49
CA SER A 571 -5.01 29.36 -6.86
C SER A 571 -6.04 30.30 -7.47
N ILE A 572 -7.29 29.85 -7.59
CA ILE A 572 -8.44 30.71 -7.95
C ILE A 572 -8.64 31.85 -6.96
N SER A 573 -8.11 31.71 -5.73
CA SER A 573 -8.11 32.79 -4.75
C SER A 573 -7.15 33.93 -5.11
N ASP A 574 -6.20 33.76 -6.04
CA ASP A 574 -5.16 34.75 -6.37
C ASP A 574 -5.71 36.06 -6.97
N PHE A 575 -6.98 36.06 -7.39
CA PHE A 575 -7.71 37.26 -7.81
C PHE A 575 -8.13 38.17 -6.64
N TYR A 576 -7.95 37.73 -5.40
CA TYR A 576 -8.37 38.44 -4.20
C TYR A 576 -7.17 38.84 -3.35
N SER A 577 -7.31 39.95 -2.62
CA SER A 577 -6.27 40.44 -1.72
C SER A 577 -6.21 39.56 -0.45
N SER A 578 -5.03 39.42 0.16
CA SER A 578 -4.84 38.55 1.34
C SER A 578 -5.79 38.82 2.51
N GLU A 579 -6.16 40.09 2.72
CA GLU A 579 -7.09 40.51 3.78
C GLU A 579 -8.56 40.18 3.46
N ASP A 580 -8.88 39.88 2.20
CA ASP A 580 -10.22 39.51 1.73
C ASP A 580 -10.35 38.00 1.48
N LYS A 581 -9.32 37.21 1.81
CA LYS A 581 -9.30 35.76 1.72
C LYS A 581 -9.53 35.12 3.09
N TYR A 582 -10.51 34.23 3.18
CA TYR A 582 -10.92 33.57 4.41
C TYR A 582 -10.94 32.06 4.26
N VAL A 583 -10.39 31.35 5.25
CA VAL A 583 -10.57 29.91 5.42
C VAL A 583 -11.46 29.66 6.63
N ILE A 584 -12.46 28.81 6.47
CA ILE A 584 -13.35 28.43 7.57
C ILE A 584 -13.38 26.91 7.66
N HIS A 585 -12.87 26.37 8.76
CA HIS A 585 -12.98 24.96 9.08
C HIS A 585 -13.06 24.81 10.60
N LEU A 586 -14.23 24.40 11.10
CA LEU A 586 -14.48 24.27 12.54
C LEU A 586 -13.80 23.04 13.19
N GLY A 587 -12.73 22.52 12.59
CA GLY A 587 -11.86 21.51 13.17
C GLY A 587 -10.53 22.08 13.69
N ASP A 588 -9.47 21.27 13.57
CA ASP A 588 -8.10 21.70 13.81
C ASP A 588 -7.49 22.24 12.51
N ALA A 589 -7.08 23.50 12.51
CA ALA A 589 -6.48 24.15 11.33
C ALA A 589 -5.16 23.50 10.86
N THR A 590 -4.51 22.70 11.71
CA THR A 590 -3.25 22.02 11.35
C THR A 590 -3.46 20.70 10.63
N THR A 591 -4.69 20.16 10.63
CA THR A 591 -5.02 18.92 9.94
C THR A 591 -4.73 19.05 8.44
N TYR A 592 -4.12 18.01 7.87
CA TYR A 592 -3.58 17.98 6.49
C TYR A 592 -2.55 19.07 6.16
N SER A 593 -1.93 19.72 7.16
CA SER A 593 -1.06 20.90 6.96
C SER A 593 -1.77 22.11 6.35
N ARG A 594 -3.11 22.21 6.49
CA ARG A 594 -3.90 23.32 5.95
C ARG A 594 -3.37 24.68 6.37
N LYS A 595 -3.03 24.86 7.65
CA LYS A 595 -2.49 26.12 8.17
C LYS A 595 -1.26 26.60 7.39
N GLU A 596 -0.34 25.70 7.06
CA GLU A 596 0.84 26.03 6.27
C GLU A 596 0.50 26.31 4.81
N VAL A 597 -0.38 25.49 4.21
CA VAL A 597 -0.83 25.61 2.82
C VAL A 597 -1.55 26.93 2.57
N TYR A 598 -2.57 27.25 3.36
CA TYR A 598 -3.34 28.48 3.20
C TYR A 598 -2.51 29.74 3.47
N ARG A 599 -1.53 29.66 4.39
CA ARG A 599 -0.56 30.74 4.57
C ARG A 599 0.30 30.94 3.31
N GLU A 600 0.67 29.87 2.61
CA GLU A 600 1.42 29.97 1.34
C GLU A 600 0.56 30.56 0.22
N LEU A 601 -0.75 30.25 0.20
CA LEU A 601 -1.76 30.86 -0.69
C LEU A 601 -2.15 32.31 -0.29
N GLY A 602 -1.54 32.84 0.77
CA GLY A 602 -1.73 34.22 1.21
C GLY A 602 -3.09 34.50 1.84
N PHE A 603 -3.68 33.54 2.55
CA PHE A 603 -4.86 33.77 3.40
C PHE A 603 -4.41 34.32 4.76
N ASP A 604 -4.84 35.53 5.10
CA ASP A 604 -4.53 36.13 6.41
C ASP A 604 -5.43 35.58 7.53
N THR A 605 -6.65 35.15 7.17
CA THR A 605 -7.67 34.69 8.11
C THR A 605 -8.01 33.22 7.91
N PHE A 606 -7.82 32.44 8.98
CA PHE A 606 -8.29 31.07 9.12
C PHE A 606 -9.05 30.94 10.43
N VAL A 607 -10.39 30.94 10.33
CA VAL A 607 -11.30 30.71 11.45
C VAL A 607 -11.43 29.21 11.69
N ALA A 608 -11.07 28.75 12.89
CA ALA A 608 -11.14 27.34 13.26
C ALA A 608 -11.54 27.13 14.73
N ALA A 609 -11.94 25.91 15.08
CA ALA A 609 -12.19 25.55 16.48
C ALA A 609 -10.89 25.41 17.28
N SER A 610 -9.78 25.07 16.61
CA SER A 610 -8.46 25.05 17.22
C SER A 610 -7.35 25.35 16.22
N ASN A 611 -6.27 25.94 16.72
CA ASN A 611 -5.04 26.27 15.97
C ASN A 611 -5.23 27.19 14.74
N GLY A 612 -6.38 27.84 14.57
CA GLY A 612 -6.63 28.87 13.55
C GLY A 612 -5.78 30.13 13.76
N THR A 613 -5.95 31.12 12.88
CA THR A 613 -5.52 32.50 13.19
C THR A 613 -6.57 33.22 14.03
N GLU A 614 -7.82 32.79 13.92
CA GLU A 614 -8.97 33.25 14.71
C GLU A 614 -9.78 32.06 15.23
N ASP A 615 -10.39 32.25 16.41
CA ASP A 615 -11.25 31.26 17.04
C ASP A 615 -12.69 31.40 16.52
N ALA A 616 -13.35 30.28 16.25
CA ALA A 616 -14.77 30.27 15.89
C ALA A 616 -15.66 30.79 17.03
N THR A 617 -16.55 31.73 16.72
CA THR A 617 -17.52 32.32 17.67
C THR A 617 -18.78 31.46 17.83
N HIS A 618 -19.16 30.76 16.76
CA HIS A 618 -20.28 29.83 16.72
C HIS A 618 -19.75 28.41 16.58
N LEU A 619 -19.89 27.61 17.65
CA LEU A 619 -19.39 26.23 17.69
C LEU A 619 -20.41 25.31 18.37
N GLU A 620 -21.53 25.09 17.69
CA GLU A 620 -22.51 24.09 18.07
C GLU A 620 -22.22 22.77 17.35
N TYR A 621 -22.51 21.66 18.02
CA TYR A 621 -22.27 20.31 17.50
C TYR A 621 -23.58 19.63 17.14
N TYR A 622 -23.60 18.90 16.02
CA TYR A 622 -24.69 18.00 15.68
C TYR A 622 -24.11 16.66 15.26
N GLY A 623 -24.40 15.62 16.03
CA GLY A 623 -23.63 14.37 15.99
C GLY A 623 -22.29 14.51 16.72
N VAL A 624 -21.21 14.08 16.10
CA VAL A 624 -19.87 14.06 16.71
C VAL A 624 -19.10 15.36 16.50
N TYR A 625 -19.37 16.07 15.41
CA TYR A 625 -18.59 17.22 14.94
C TYR A 625 -19.42 18.51 14.92
N PRO A 626 -18.75 19.69 14.77
CA PRO A 626 -19.43 20.96 14.63
C PRO A 626 -20.42 20.96 13.46
N SER A 627 -21.56 21.61 13.66
CA SER A 627 -22.66 21.62 12.71
C SER A 627 -22.35 22.45 11.47
N ASP A 628 -22.97 22.08 10.35
CA ASP A 628 -22.86 22.84 9.11
C ASP A 628 -23.51 24.23 9.27
N ALA A 629 -24.59 24.33 10.06
CA ALA A 629 -25.18 25.61 10.45
C ALA A 629 -24.19 26.54 11.17
N SER A 630 -23.36 26.02 12.08
CA SER A 630 -22.30 26.83 12.74
C SER A 630 -21.25 27.30 11.72
N THR A 631 -20.90 26.43 10.77
CA THR A 631 -19.95 26.74 9.71
C THR A 631 -20.49 27.85 8.80
N TYR A 632 -21.75 27.73 8.36
CA TYR A 632 -22.43 28.71 7.52
C TYR A 632 -22.65 30.06 8.24
N GLN A 633 -23.00 30.04 9.53
CA GLN A 633 -23.06 31.26 10.33
C GLN A 633 -21.70 31.95 10.41
N THR A 634 -20.61 31.18 10.57
CA THR A 634 -19.25 31.74 10.58
C THR A 634 -18.90 32.41 9.25
N VAL A 635 -19.38 31.88 8.12
CA VAL A 635 -19.24 32.55 6.81
C VAL A 635 -19.98 33.89 6.82
N LEU A 636 -21.26 33.89 7.21
CA LEU A 636 -22.10 35.10 7.25
C LEU A 636 -21.51 36.20 8.12
N ASP A 637 -20.97 35.84 9.29
CA ASP A 637 -20.34 36.78 10.23
C ASP A 637 -19.09 37.47 9.64
N ASN A 638 -18.44 36.83 8.66
CA ASN A 638 -17.21 37.30 8.03
C ASN A 638 -17.43 37.94 6.65
N ILE A 639 -18.65 37.97 6.13
CA ILE A 639 -18.98 38.70 4.90
C ILE A 639 -19.09 40.19 5.19
N ASP A 640 -18.32 41.01 4.46
CA ASP A 640 -18.48 42.46 4.38
C ASP A 640 -19.11 42.84 3.04
N PRO A 641 -20.37 43.32 3.01
CA PRO A 641 -21.06 43.72 1.78
C PRO A 641 -20.36 44.80 0.94
N ASN A 642 -19.32 45.45 1.47
CA ASN A 642 -18.54 46.47 0.77
C ASN A 642 -17.25 45.94 0.14
N LYS A 643 -16.94 44.64 0.28
CA LYS A 643 -15.69 44.01 -0.16
C LYS A 643 -15.97 42.73 -0.94
N ASN A 644 -15.21 42.51 -2.02
CA ASN A 644 -15.23 41.24 -2.73
C ASN A 644 -14.26 40.27 -2.06
N GLN A 645 -14.77 39.16 -1.56
CA GLN A 645 -14.03 38.23 -0.72
C GLN A 645 -13.99 36.83 -1.34
N PHE A 646 -12.97 36.05 -0.96
CA PHE A 646 -12.89 34.64 -1.31
C PHE A 646 -12.93 33.79 -0.05
N PHE A 647 -13.86 32.86 0.02
CA PHE A 647 -14.00 31.92 1.12
C PHE A 647 -13.68 30.50 0.66
N SER A 648 -12.80 29.83 1.39
CA SER A 648 -12.60 28.38 1.32
C SER A 648 -13.17 27.77 2.60
N VAL A 649 -14.31 27.08 2.47
CA VAL A 649 -15.12 26.58 3.58
C VAL A 649 -15.10 25.06 3.55
N ILE A 650 -14.68 24.44 4.65
CA ILE A 650 -14.62 22.99 4.82
C ILE A 650 -15.49 22.61 6.00
N THR A 651 -16.65 22.00 5.73
CA THR A 651 -17.56 21.57 6.77
C THR A 651 -17.03 20.33 7.51
N TYR A 652 -17.67 19.94 8.62
CA TYR A 652 -17.17 18.83 9.45
C TYR A 652 -18.26 17.89 9.98
N GLN A 653 -19.54 18.31 9.96
CA GLN A 653 -20.66 17.62 10.60
C GLN A 653 -20.80 16.16 10.17
N ASN A 654 -20.65 15.91 8.88
CA ASN A 654 -20.93 14.62 8.25
C ASN A 654 -19.67 13.71 8.19
N HIS A 655 -18.60 14.04 8.91
CA HIS A 655 -17.39 13.23 8.97
C HIS A 655 -17.62 11.94 9.78
N ALA A 656 -16.89 10.87 9.48
CA ALA A 656 -16.88 9.65 10.29
C ALA A 656 -16.36 9.91 11.73
N PRO A 657 -16.81 9.22 12.78
CA PRO A 657 -17.92 8.26 12.79
C PRO A 657 -19.29 8.96 12.83
N TRP A 658 -20.26 8.44 12.08
CA TRP A 658 -21.65 8.95 12.02
C TRP A 658 -22.48 8.49 13.23
N ASN A 659 -22.05 8.85 14.44
CA ASN A 659 -22.75 8.49 15.68
C ASN A 659 -23.78 9.58 16.02
N LEU A 660 -25.06 9.22 15.97
CA LEU A 660 -26.15 10.11 16.37
C LEU A 660 -27.30 9.30 16.98
N ASP A 661 -27.35 9.26 18.31
CA ASP A 661 -28.39 8.52 19.04
C ASP A 661 -29.68 9.36 19.19
N GLU A 662 -30.22 9.81 18.06
CA GLU A 662 -31.47 10.57 17.99
C GLU A 662 -32.56 9.77 17.27
N LYS A 663 -33.80 9.87 17.79
CA LYS A 663 -34.99 9.35 17.12
C LYS A 663 -35.51 10.39 16.13
N SER A 664 -35.54 10.02 14.85
CA SER A 664 -36.04 10.86 13.76
C SER A 664 -36.97 10.05 12.85
N GLU A 665 -37.82 10.75 12.09
CA GLU A 665 -38.56 10.15 10.97
C GLU A 665 -37.65 9.98 9.73
N VAL A 666 -36.51 10.68 9.70
CA VAL A 666 -35.43 10.52 8.72
C VAL A 666 -34.50 9.40 9.16
N GLY A 667 -34.18 8.51 8.23
CA GLY A 667 -33.33 7.36 8.45
C GLY A 667 -33.10 6.58 7.16
N GLY A 668 -32.27 5.55 7.26
CA GLY A 668 -31.81 4.76 6.13
C GLY A 668 -31.29 3.40 6.54
N SER A 669 -31.36 2.44 5.64
CA SER A 669 -30.82 1.10 5.81
C SER A 669 -30.41 0.53 4.46
N GLY A 670 -29.46 -0.41 4.44
CA GLY A 670 -29.05 -1.12 3.24
C GLY A 670 -29.45 -2.59 3.29
N GLU A 671 -29.81 -3.16 2.14
CA GLU A 671 -29.93 -4.61 2.00
C GLU A 671 -28.54 -5.25 2.18
N GLU A 672 -28.48 -6.34 2.95
CA GLU A 672 -27.23 -7.08 3.26
C GLU A 672 -26.18 -6.30 4.07
N PHE A 673 -26.48 -5.07 4.51
CA PHE A 673 -25.62 -4.32 5.42
C PHE A 673 -25.58 -5.02 6.78
N SER A 674 -24.38 -5.11 7.36
CA SER A 674 -24.18 -5.51 8.74
C SER A 674 -24.89 -4.54 9.71
N PRO A 675 -25.08 -4.93 10.99
CA PRO A 675 -25.68 -4.04 11.97
C PRO A 675 -24.94 -2.71 12.16
N GLY A 676 -23.62 -2.69 11.98
CA GLY A 676 -22.80 -1.48 12.07
C GLY A 676 -22.98 -0.56 10.87
N GLU A 677 -22.98 -1.11 9.66
CA GLU A 677 -23.20 -0.36 8.42
C GLU A 677 -24.61 0.23 8.38
N ASN A 678 -25.63 -0.53 8.83
CA ASN A 678 -26.99 -0.02 8.97
C ASN A 678 -27.11 1.10 10.01
N TYR A 679 -26.37 1.01 11.13
CA TYR A 679 -26.32 2.09 12.12
C TYR A 679 -25.73 3.39 11.53
N TYR A 680 -24.64 3.27 10.76
CA TYR A 680 -24.04 4.43 10.09
C TYR A 680 -24.92 4.98 8.98
N MET A 681 -25.56 4.14 8.16
CA MET A 681 -26.49 4.59 7.12
C MET A 681 -27.67 5.37 7.71
N ASP A 682 -28.26 4.87 8.79
CA ASP A 682 -29.40 5.51 9.46
C ASP A 682 -29.05 6.91 9.96
N ASN A 683 -27.89 7.04 10.60
CA ASN A 683 -27.44 8.32 11.14
C ASN A 683 -26.93 9.28 10.06
N TYR A 684 -26.23 8.78 9.04
CA TYR A 684 -25.79 9.59 7.91
C TYR A 684 -26.98 10.25 7.20
N ALA A 685 -28.09 9.54 6.99
CA ALA A 685 -29.32 10.13 6.43
C ALA A 685 -29.86 11.31 7.27
N LYS A 686 -29.80 11.23 8.60
CA LYS A 686 -30.23 12.32 9.51
C LYS A 686 -29.28 13.51 9.46
N LEU A 687 -27.98 13.26 9.37
CA LEU A 687 -26.94 14.29 9.25
C LEU A 687 -27.07 15.05 7.92
N LEU A 688 -27.28 14.32 6.82
CA LEU A 688 -27.60 14.92 5.51
C LEU A 688 -28.85 15.79 5.57
N TYR A 689 -29.90 15.34 6.26
CA TYR A 689 -31.11 16.15 6.40
C TYR A 689 -30.86 17.47 7.14
N GLN A 690 -30.05 17.47 8.20
CA GLN A 690 -29.67 18.76 8.82
C GLN A 690 -28.81 19.63 7.90
N THR A 691 -27.91 19.02 7.14
CA THR A 691 -27.09 19.73 6.14
C THR A 691 -27.98 20.41 5.10
N ASP A 692 -28.99 19.71 4.61
CA ASP A 692 -29.97 20.21 3.63
C ASP A 692 -30.75 21.42 4.16
N GLN A 693 -31.26 21.33 5.39
CA GLN A 693 -31.98 22.45 6.03
C GLN A 693 -31.07 23.65 6.31
N ALA A 694 -29.86 23.42 6.84
CA ALA A 694 -28.89 24.49 7.08
C ALA A 694 -28.48 25.19 5.78
N THR A 695 -28.35 24.44 4.68
CA THR A 695 -28.03 24.99 3.37
C THR A 695 -29.20 25.84 2.84
N GLN A 696 -30.45 25.43 3.08
CA GLN A 696 -31.62 26.22 2.71
C GLN A 696 -31.61 27.60 3.38
N GLU A 697 -31.48 27.62 4.70
CA GLU A 697 -31.49 28.85 5.50
C GLU A 697 -30.32 29.74 5.09
N TRP A 698 -29.13 29.17 4.92
CA TRP A 698 -27.93 29.91 4.52
C TRP A 698 -28.06 30.56 3.14
N LEU A 699 -28.49 29.81 2.11
CA LEU A 699 -28.70 30.38 0.78
C LEU A 699 -29.79 31.45 0.78
N GLN A 700 -30.82 31.31 1.63
CA GLN A 700 -31.83 32.34 1.83
C GLN A 700 -31.21 33.61 2.42
N GLU A 701 -30.32 33.51 3.39
CA GLU A 701 -29.64 34.69 3.96
C GLU A 701 -28.68 35.35 2.95
N LEU A 702 -27.87 34.58 2.22
CA LEU A 702 -27.00 35.10 1.16
C LEU A 702 -27.79 35.84 0.07
N SER A 703 -29.02 35.40 -0.22
CA SER A 703 -29.89 36.05 -1.20
C SER A 703 -30.33 37.47 -0.80
N GLN A 704 -30.23 37.83 0.49
CA GLN A 704 -30.61 39.15 1.00
C GLN A 704 -29.44 40.14 1.08
N ILE A 705 -28.22 39.69 0.80
CA ILE A 705 -27.02 40.54 0.81
C ILE A 705 -26.94 41.30 -0.52
N ASP A 706 -26.86 42.63 -0.47
CA ASP A 706 -26.78 43.51 -1.64
C ASP A 706 -25.36 43.55 -2.24
N GLN A 707 -24.84 42.38 -2.60
CA GLN A 707 -23.56 42.15 -3.26
C GLN A 707 -23.64 40.87 -4.11
N LYS A 708 -22.93 40.81 -5.24
CA LYS A 708 -22.83 39.57 -6.01
C LYS A 708 -22.08 38.50 -5.23
N ILE A 709 -22.75 37.37 -4.99
CA ILE A 709 -22.20 36.21 -4.31
C ILE A 709 -22.44 34.96 -5.16
N THR A 710 -21.38 34.18 -5.35
CA THR A 710 -21.44 32.86 -5.99
C THR A 710 -20.88 31.79 -5.07
N VAL A 711 -21.62 30.70 -4.91
CA VAL A 711 -21.28 29.53 -4.11
C VAL A 711 -20.96 28.36 -5.03
N VAL A 712 -19.79 27.76 -4.87
CA VAL A 712 -19.42 26.46 -5.45
C VAL A 712 -19.54 25.44 -4.34
N PHE A 713 -20.64 24.68 -4.32
CA PHE A 713 -20.90 23.65 -3.32
C PHE A 713 -20.61 22.28 -3.91
N TYR A 714 -19.85 21.45 -3.21
CA TYR A 714 -19.55 20.09 -3.63
C TYR A 714 -19.32 19.16 -2.44
N GLY A 715 -19.73 17.91 -2.61
CA GLY A 715 -19.26 16.82 -1.74
C GLY A 715 -17.87 16.37 -2.13
N ASP A 716 -16.97 16.17 -1.18
CA ASP A 716 -15.60 15.73 -1.48
C ASP A 716 -15.53 14.25 -1.85
N HIS A 717 -16.11 13.36 -1.05
CA HIS A 717 -16.18 11.92 -1.32
C HIS A 717 -17.45 11.28 -0.74
N LEU A 718 -17.75 10.04 -1.12
CA LEU A 718 -18.78 9.25 -0.43
C LEU A 718 -18.30 8.84 0.98
N PRO A 719 -19.22 8.59 1.94
CA PRO A 719 -18.86 8.08 3.26
C PRO A 719 -18.34 6.63 3.17
N GLY A 720 -17.28 6.33 3.92
CA GLY A 720 -16.53 5.07 3.81
C GLY A 720 -17.17 3.82 4.43
N PHE A 721 -18.48 3.82 4.71
CA PHE A 721 -19.16 2.67 5.33
C PHE A 721 -19.96 1.81 4.35
N TYR A 722 -20.15 2.22 3.09
CA TYR A 722 -20.86 1.39 2.12
C TYR A 722 -20.03 0.14 1.78
N PRO A 723 -20.63 -1.07 1.80
CA PRO A 723 -19.96 -2.27 1.34
C PRO A 723 -19.72 -2.20 -0.17
N GLN A 724 -18.70 -2.89 -0.68
CA GLN A 724 -18.36 -2.86 -2.11
C GLN A 724 -19.52 -3.34 -3.01
N ASP A 725 -20.31 -4.30 -2.52
CA ASP A 725 -21.46 -4.85 -3.24
C ASP A 725 -22.56 -3.80 -3.50
N SER A 726 -22.59 -2.69 -2.75
CA SER A 726 -23.47 -1.54 -3.03
C SER A 726 -23.21 -0.88 -4.39
N PHE A 727 -22.02 -1.09 -4.96
CA PHE A 727 -21.60 -0.49 -6.22
C PHE A 727 -21.50 -1.52 -7.37
N ALA A 728 -21.94 -2.76 -7.16
CA ALA A 728 -21.79 -3.83 -8.15
C ALA A 728 -22.44 -3.50 -9.52
N ASP A 729 -23.57 -2.78 -9.51
CA ASP A 729 -24.28 -2.36 -10.72
C ASP A 729 -23.66 -1.10 -11.38
N ASN A 730 -22.91 -0.30 -10.62
CA ASN A 730 -22.26 0.92 -11.08
C ASN A 730 -21.01 1.22 -10.24
N LEU A 731 -19.87 0.65 -10.64
CA LEU A 731 -18.59 0.82 -9.93
C LEU A 731 -18.15 2.29 -9.87
N ALA A 732 -18.44 3.08 -10.91
CA ALA A 732 -18.11 4.51 -10.93
C ALA A 732 -18.88 5.31 -9.87
N GLY A 733 -20.06 4.84 -9.46
CA GLY A 733 -20.89 5.49 -8.45
C GLY A 733 -20.24 5.60 -7.07
N GLN A 734 -19.25 4.76 -6.78
CA GLN A 734 -18.45 4.83 -5.54
C GLN A 734 -17.67 6.14 -5.40
N TYR A 735 -17.36 6.79 -6.51
CA TYR A 735 -16.50 7.97 -6.59
C TYR A 735 -17.24 9.18 -7.18
N GLN A 736 -18.58 9.21 -7.11
CA GLN A 736 -19.40 10.29 -7.68
C GLN A 736 -20.23 11.00 -6.62
N THR A 737 -19.81 12.20 -6.23
CA THR A 737 -20.52 13.09 -5.30
C THR A 737 -21.34 14.13 -6.05
N ASP A 738 -22.10 14.94 -5.32
CA ASP A 738 -22.96 15.99 -5.87
C ASP A 738 -22.27 17.35 -5.81
N TYR A 739 -22.51 18.19 -6.81
CA TYR A 739 -22.12 19.61 -6.78
C TYR A 739 -23.19 20.52 -7.37
N PHE A 740 -23.13 21.80 -7.04
CA PHE A 740 -23.84 22.88 -7.74
C PHE A 740 -23.09 24.21 -7.64
N ILE A 741 -23.32 25.09 -8.62
CA ILE A 741 -22.87 26.48 -8.61
C ILE A 741 -24.09 27.39 -8.52
N TRP A 742 -24.27 28.03 -7.37
CA TRP A 742 -25.39 28.91 -7.08
C TRP A 742 -24.94 30.37 -7.04
N SER A 743 -25.75 31.30 -7.54
CA SER A 743 -25.49 32.73 -7.44
C SER A 743 -26.71 33.46 -6.90
N ASN A 744 -26.51 34.50 -6.09
CA ASN A 744 -27.62 35.35 -5.60
C ASN A 744 -28.12 36.36 -6.66
N TYR A 745 -27.57 36.30 -7.87
CA TYR A 745 -27.96 37.07 -9.03
C TYR A 745 -28.13 36.14 -10.25
N PRO A 746 -28.83 36.57 -11.31
CA PRO A 746 -29.08 35.71 -12.47
C PRO A 746 -27.78 35.32 -13.21
N THR A 747 -27.57 34.02 -13.40
CA THR A 747 -26.52 33.42 -14.22
C THR A 747 -27.12 32.49 -15.26
N GLU A 748 -26.34 32.16 -16.29
CA GLU A 748 -26.71 31.10 -17.23
C GLU A 748 -26.59 29.73 -16.54
N VAL A 749 -27.53 28.83 -16.80
CA VAL A 749 -27.47 27.44 -16.33
C VAL A 749 -26.73 26.63 -17.39
N LEU A 750 -25.49 26.26 -17.09
CA LEU A 750 -24.64 25.45 -17.95
C LEU A 750 -24.86 23.96 -17.66
N SER A 751 -24.53 23.10 -18.61
CA SER A 751 -24.72 21.65 -18.51
C SER A 751 -23.39 20.92 -18.44
N TYR A 752 -22.95 20.59 -17.23
CA TYR A 752 -21.77 19.76 -16.97
C TYR A 752 -22.17 18.54 -16.11
N PRO A 753 -22.68 17.45 -16.72
CA PRO A 753 -23.28 16.35 -15.96
C PRO A 753 -22.28 15.60 -15.07
N LEU A 754 -21.01 15.57 -15.46
CA LEU A 754 -19.91 14.98 -14.70
C LEU A 754 -18.66 15.84 -14.88
N VAL A 755 -18.00 16.20 -13.78
CA VAL A 755 -16.74 16.97 -13.76
C VAL A 755 -15.79 16.36 -12.74
N ASN A 756 -14.51 16.73 -12.76
CA ASN A 756 -13.58 16.48 -11.66
C ASN A 756 -13.51 17.70 -10.73
N SER A 757 -13.05 17.52 -9.49
CA SER A 757 -12.80 18.63 -8.54
C SER A 757 -11.90 19.71 -9.12
N SER A 758 -10.94 19.35 -9.98
CA SER A 758 -10.03 20.29 -10.65
C SER A 758 -10.70 21.17 -11.71
N ASP A 759 -11.92 20.84 -12.15
CA ASP A 759 -12.63 21.63 -13.15
C ASP A 759 -13.34 22.86 -12.56
N PHE A 760 -13.61 22.88 -11.25
CA PHE A 760 -14.44 23.91 -10.64
C PHE A 760 -13.94 25.35 -10.83
N PRO A 761 -12.63 25.67 -10.83
CA PRO A 761 -12.17 27.00 -11.19
C PRO A 761 -12.63 27.44 -12.59
N ALA A 762 -12.50 26.56 -13.58
CA ALA A 762 -12.94 26.84 -14.94
C ALA A 762 -14.46 26.93 -15.03
N GLU A 763 -15.18 26.04 -14.34
CA GLU A 763 -16.64 26.01 -14.32
C GLU A 763 -17.24 27.23 -13.61
N LEU A 764 -16.64 27.71 -12.53
CA LEU A 764 -17.01 28.96 -11.86
C LEU A 764 -16.87 30.14 -12.80
N LEU A 765 -15.71 30.28 -13.45
CA LEU A 765 -15.47 31.35 -14.41
C LEU A 765 -16.46 31.23 -15.57
N ALA A 766 -16.77 30.01 -15.99
CA ALA A 766 -17.79 29.69 -16.98
C ALA A 766 -19.17 30.22 -16.58
N ALA A 767 -19.70 29.77 -15.45
CA ALA A 767 -21.04 30.09 -14.94
C ALA A 767 -21.23 31.58 -14.62
N THR A 768 -20.17 32.26 -14.18
CA THR A 768 -20.23 33.69 -13.80
C THR A 768 -19.95 34.64 -14.96
N ASN A 769 -19.74 34.12 -16.17
CA ASN A 769 -19.33 34.90 -17.35
C ASN A 769 -18.06 35.74 -17.12
N SER A 770 -17.14 35.23 -16.28
CA SER A 770 -15.92 35.92 -15.89
C SER A 770 -14.78 35.68 -16.88
N LYS A 771 -13.91 36.67 -17.02
CA LYS A 771 -12.70 36.57 -17.84
C LYS A 771 -11.70 35.56 -17.25
N VAL A 772 -10.89 34.97 -18.12
CA VAL A 772 -9.90 33.94 -17.80
C VAL A 772 -8.47 34.43 -18.07
N SER A 773 -7.51 33.94 -17.29
CA SER A 773 -6.08 34.01 -17.64
C SER A 773 -5.74 32.91 -18.66
N PRO A 774 -4.54 32.92 -19.28
CA PRO A 774 -4.09 31.81 -20.11
C PRO A 774 -4.14 30.45 -19.39
N TYR A 775 -3.79 30.39 -18.11
CA TYR A 775 -3.92 29.18 -17.31
C TYR A 775 -5.37 28.71 -17.20
N TYR A 776 -6.30 29.61 -16.88
CA TYR A 776 -7.72 29.26 -16.80
C TYR A 776 -8.37 29.01 -18.17
N ALA A 777 -7.80 29.52 -19.27
CA ALA A 777 -8.19 29.15 -20.62
C ALA A 777 -7.82 27.70 -20.91
N LEU A 778 -6.61 27.26 -20.53
CA LEU A 778 -6.24 25.84 -20.58
C LEU A 778 -7.19 24.97 -19.77
N LEU A 779 -7.50 25.35 -18.53
CA LEU A 779 -8.47 24.61 -17.71
C LEU A 779 -9.89 24.62 -18.30
N THR A 780 -10.30 25.69 -18.98
CA THR A 780 -11.58 25.75 -19.69
C THR A 780 -11.62 24.78 -20.87
N GLU A 781 -10.53 24.67 -21.61
CA GLU A 781 -10.39 23.68 -22.68
C GLU A 781 -10.42 22.25 -22.13
N VAL A 782 -9.79 21.99 -20.99
CA VAL A 782 -9.84 20.68 -20.32
C VAL A 782 -11.27 20.34 -19.88
N LEU A 783 -11.95 21.24 -19.17
CA LEU A 783 -13.35 21.07 -18.75
C LEU A 783 -14.25 20.71 -19.94
N ASN A 784 -14.14 21.45 -21.05
CA ASN A 784 -15.03 21.25 -22.20
C ASN A 784 -14.67 20.01 -23.02
N ASN A 785 -13.37 19.71 -23.18
CA ASN A 785 -12.88 18.82 -24.23
C ASN A 785 -12.14 17.58 -23.71
N ALA A 786 -11.55 17.59 -22.51
CA ALA A 786 -10.61 16.53 -22.09
C ALA A 786 -10.74 16.07 -20.63
N SER A 787 -11.79 16.48 -19.91
CA SER A 787 -12.03 16.06 -18.53
C SER A 787 -12.68 14.65 -18.44
N VAL A 788 -13.02 14.25 -17.22
CA VAL A 788 -13.40 12.89 -16.79
C VAL A 788 -14.73 12.38 -17.34
N ASP A 789 -15.52 13.23 -17.99
CA ASP A 789 -16.74 12.83 -18.70
C ASP A 789 -16.47 12.28 -20.11
N LYS A 790 -15.22 12.39 -20.60
CA LYS A 790 -14.77 11.84 -21.87
C LYS A 790 -14.03 10.52 -21.65
N GLU A 791 -14.63 9.40 -22.05
CA GLU A 791 -14.02 8.06 -21.92
C GLU A 791 -12.94 7.78 -22.99
N GLU A 792 -13.15 8.27 -24.21
CA GLU A 792 -12.20 8.17 -25.33
C GLU A 792 -11.91 9.57 -25.87
N LEU A 793 -10.63 9.97 -25.86
CA LEU A 793 -10.19 11.27 -26.35
C LEU A 793 -9.83 11.19 -27.84
N THR A 794 -10.19 12.22 -28.61
CA THR A 794 -9.64 12.44 -29.96
C THR A 794 -8.21 12.96 -29.88
N ASP A 795 -7.46 12.90 -30.98
CA ASP A 795 -6.09 13.45 -31.05
C ASP A 795 -5.99 14.91 -30.53
N GLU A 796 -7.00 15.74 -30.79
CA GLU A 796 -7.06 17.13 -30.30
C GLU A 796 -7.32 17.21 -28.79
N GLN A 797 -8.18 16.34 -28.27
CA GLN A 797 -8.46 16.26 -26.83
C GLN A 797 -7.29 15.67 -26.05
N GLU A 798 -6.56 14.70 -26.63
CA GLU A 798 -5.30 14.18 -26.08
C GLU A 798 -4.23 15.26 -26.03
N GLU A 799 -4.14 16.14 -27.03
CA GLU A 799 -3.23 17.29 -27.02
C GLU A 799 -3.55 18.24 -25.85
N ILE A 800 -4.83 18.57 -25.62
CA ILE A 800 -5.26 19.41 -24.50
C ILE A 800 -4.95 18.76 -23.15
N ALA A 801 -5.24 17.47 -22.98
CA ALA A 801 -4.89 16.73 -21.77
C ALA A 801 -3.38 16.72 -21.53
N ASN A 802 -2.59 16.55 -22.59
CA ASN A 802 -1.14 16.56 -22.52
C ASN A 802 -0.57 17.96 -22.23
N ASP A 803 -1.18 19.02 -22.74
CA ASP A 803 -0.80 20.40 -22.42
C ASP A 803 -0.96 20.68 -20.92
N LEU A 804 -2.09 20.26 -20.32
CA LEU A 804 -2.28 20.33 -18.87
C LEU A 804 -1.23 19.50 -18.13
N LYS A 805 -0.99 18.26 -18.57
CA LYS A 805 0.00 17.36 -17.95
C LYS A 805 1.42 17.94 -17.99
N LEU A 806 1.79 18.64 -19.07
CA LEU A 806 3.08 19.32 -19.20
C LEU A 806 3.19 20.53 -18.26
N VAL A 807 2.13 21.34 -18.16
CA VAL A 807 2.05 22.49 -17.24
C VAL A 807 2.14 22.02 -15.79
N GLU A 808 1.33 21.03 -15.43
CA GLU A 808 1.30 20.44 -14.09
C GLU A 808 2.66 19.84 -13.73
N TYR A 809 3.29 19.07 -14.64
CA TYR A 809 4.62 18.54 -14.41
C TYR A 809 5.65 19.66 -14.21
N ASP A 810 5.63 20.71 -15.03
CA ASP A 810 6.55 21.85 -14.91
C ASP A 810 6.44 22.55 -13.54
N ILE A 811 5.21 22.67 -13.04
CA ILE A 811 4.90 23.28 -11.75
C ILE A 811 5.36 22.40 -10.59
N ILE A 812 5.09 21.09 -10.63
CA ILE A 812 5.29 20.17 -9.49
C ILE A 812 6.69 19.55 -9.46
N SER A 813 7.12 18.90 -10.54
CA SER A 813 8.32 18.03 -10.56
C SER A 813 9.38 18.45 -11.58
N GLY A 814 9.04 19.41 -12.44
CA GLY A 814 9.84 19.83 -13.57
C GLY A 814 10.90 20.87 -13.22
N LYS A 815 11.30 21.62 -14.24
CA LYS A 815 12.36 22.65 -14.17
C LYS A 815 11.80 24.06 -13.93
N GLY A 816 10.47 24.22 -13.84
CA GLY A 816 9.83 25.52 -13.65
C GLY A 816 10.06 26.48 -14.81
N TYR A 817 9.90 26.01 -16.04
CA TYR A 817 10.00 26.83 -17.25
C TYR A 817 8.87 27.87 -17.37
N LEU A 818 7.77 27.72 -16.64
CA LEU A 818 6.70 28.70 -16.52
C LEU A 818 7.07 29.93 -15.69
N LYS A 819 8.10 29.86 -14.82
CA LYS A 819 8.50 30.98 -13.93
C LYS A 819 8.68 32.34 -14.62
N PRO A 820 9.24 32.44 -15.84
CA PRO A 820 9.39 33.73 -16.53
C PRO A 820 8.07 34.30 -17.10
N TYR A 821 6.98 33.53 -17.13
CA TYR A 821 5.71 33.89 -17.76
C TYR A 821 4.64 34.22 -16.72
N GLU A 822 4.84 35.26 -15.91
CA GLU A 822 3.86 35.65 -14.87
C GLU A 822 2.47 35.95 -15.43
N ASP A 823 2.39 36.46 -16.66
CA ASP A 823 1.13 36.79 -17.33
C ASP A 823 0.30 35.54 -17.69
N PHE A 824 0.91 34.34 -17.67
CA PHE A 824 0.18 33.09 -17.88
C PHE A 824 -0.90 32.86 -16.82
N PHE A 825 -0.71 33.40 -15.61
CA PHE A 825 -1.66 33.24 -14.49
C PHE A 825 -2.55 34.47 -14.27
N LYS A 826 -2.36 35.56 -15.02
CA LYS A 826 -3.11 36.82 -14.84
C LYS A 826 -4.10 37.05 -15.97
N VAL A 827 -5.26 37.63 -15.67
CA VAL A 827 -6.19 38.10 -16.70
C VAL A 827 -5.56 39.33 -17.37
N SER A 828 -5.44 39.30 -18.70
CA SER A 828 -4.94 40.45 -19.46
C SER A 828 -5.99 41.58 -19.46
N ASN A 829 -5.55 42.81 -19.16
CA ASN A 829 -6.39 44.01 -19.14
C ASN A 829 -6.92 44.42 -20.51
#